data_AF-K8A0C2-F1
#
_entry.id   AF-K8A0C2-F1
#
_cell.length_a   1.000
_cell.length_b   1.000
_cell.length_c   1.000
_cell.angle_alpha   90.00
_cell.angle_beta   90.00
_cell.angle_gamma   90.00
#
_symmetry.space_group_name_H-M   'P 1'
#
loop_
_entity.id
_entity.type
_entity.pdbx_description
1 polymer ?
#
loop_
_entity_poly.entity_id
_entity_poly.type
_entity_poly.pdbx_seq_one_letter_code
_entity_poly.pdbx_strand_id
1 'polypeptide(L)'
;MDDLTLRYYEAEMRYLREAGKEFARAHPDRAAMLNLDKPGARDPYVERLFEGFAFLMGRLREKLDDDLPELTEGLVSLLWPHYMRTIPSLAIVEFSPDWRSQRQAEMLAEGFSVLSRPVGPHKTACQYRTTRDVPLHPLHLADARLHTETNGRSAIRLRFECPEKVDWSKAGIDKVAIFLNAESPVSSALHLAMTRRVHAMYARHAGTHTERHQFDGWCKPMGFDDNDGLWKKADTAFSGYQLLLEYFSFRPKFMFVELRGLDSIGLTAASTWFEIDIVLREAWSSDLPFETENFRLHCAPVINLFTLEADPLTLNPLDNEYLLRPLRLQDGHTEIYSVDNIHGAVKNGKHPYVPFTSFRHRGGMMRHDAPERYYHTRVKRGPSGLYDTWLILGGRSFELEQLSEKPESLSMRITGTNGQLPRKVLESTVLDRAVKAGKVPVRVLNLSTPTMPLYPPANDRFHWRVMSHLGSNFLSMMDNPEVLRGTLALYDWTDDEMNRRRLEAIVAVKHTLIRRFEKGFMLRGVDIEVTLNTDNFAGEGDVNLFGEMLASLLRALCGYSPFQPAHAGAATNRETTEMARESQPANTGLTLALNKDIWRANFYRFCQLLEQENPDAPKLGTTSHPGDDPVRFRPWPGMGFPVSTLKAVETDEDHPTSPPTVRTTFLGVYGVDSPLPTPYLDDMAQRREGHETVTSFLDIFSHRITTQYYRIWRKYAYPATFEAGGRDATSQCLLGLVGLGIPGTAERVATPVSRFLALLGTMRLPTRNAEGIRALVSLLAPNTRTIITEPDPVKVHIDNRSGLISENRVRLSQRATLGKTAKEACSRVLVTLETEDPDEAEGWLPGGILHTDLLVLLRVYLGYRSDARLRLTVPVRLLPEPRLGKGRRIQLGRTGLLGLKAGKLSNNRESLTVNLGCYEGLHYSAQQPSEDGHYRFD
;
A
#
# COMPACT_ATOMS: atom_id res chain seq x y z
N MET A 1 30.28 -5.33 -10.26
CA MET A 1 29.08 -5.10 -11.06
C MET A 1 29.51 -5.34 -12.48
N ASP A 2 29.00 -6.41 -13.08
CA ASP A 2 29.28 -6.73 -14.48
C ASP A 2 28.29 -5.97 -15.34
N ASP A 3 28.73 -5.47 -16.48
CA ASP A 3 27.86 -4.75 -17.42
C ASP A 3 26.83 -5.72 -18.03
N LEU A 4 25.54 -5.47 -17.78
CA LEU A 4 24.44 -6.30 -18.28
C LEU A 4 24.34 -6.20 -19.81
N THR A 5 24.49 -4.99 -20.36
CA THR A 5 24.59 -4.72 -21.79
C THR A 5 25.63 -5.60 -22.47
N LEU A 6 26.81 -5.73 -21.85
CA LEU A 6 27.91 -6.55 -22.37
C LEU A 6 27.53 -8.04 -22.42
N ARG A 7 26.87 -8.56 -21.39
CA ARG A 7 26.44 -9.96 -21.32
C ARG A 7 25.40 -10.29 -22.40
N TYR A 8 24.42 -9.40 -22.63
CA TYR A 8 23.45 -9.58 -23.71
C TYR A 8 24.10 -9.47 -25.10
N TYR A 9 25.01 -8.50 -25.29
CA TYR A 9 25.81 -8.36 -26.51
C TYR A 9 26.65 -9.62 -26.81
N GLU A 10 27.35 -10.18 -25.82
CA GLU A 10 28.12 -11.42 -26.00
C GLU A 10 27.23 -12.64 -26.33
N ALA A 11 26.03 -12.71 -25.75
CA ALA A 11 25.06 -13.75 -26.04
C ALA A 11 24.53 -13.67 -27.49
N GLU A 12 24.15 -12.48 -27.95
CA GLU A 12 23.73 -12.25 -29.34
C GLU A 12 24.89 -12.48 -30.32
N MET A 13 26.12 -12.06 -29.98
CA MET A 13 27.31 -12.37 -30.79
C MET A 13 27.62 -13.87 -30.87
N ARG A 14 27.36 -14.65 -29.80
CA ARG A 14 27.44 -16.12 -29.88
C ARG A 14 26.37 -16.67 -30.82
N TYR A 15 25.12 -16.23 -30.67
CA TYR A 15 23.99 -16.66 -31.50
C TYR A 15 24.24 -16.38 -33.00
N LEU A 16 24.65 -15.17 -33.37
CA LEU A 16 25.02 -14.82 -34.76
C LEU A 16 26.21 -15.66 -35.27
N ARG A 17 27.19 -15.96 -34.41
CA ARG A 17 28.34 -16.83 -34.74
C ARG A 17 27.95 -18.31 -34.91
N GLU A 18 26.82 -18.74 -34.39
CA GLU A 18 26.28 -20.09 -34.55
C GLU A 18 25.33 -20.16 -35.76
N ALA A 19 24.35 -19.26 -35.86
CA ALA A 19 23.47 -19.13 -37.01
C ALA A 19 24.25 -18.91 -38.32
N GLY A 20 25.34 -18.13 -38.29
CA GLY A 20 26.24 -17.95 -39.45
C GLY A 20 26.95 -19.23 -39.90
N LYS A 21 27.22 -20.18 -38.98
CA LYS A 21 27.77 -21.51 -39.32
C LYS A 21 26.71 -22.44 -39.90
N GLU A 22 25.46 -22.34 -39.43
CA GLU A 22 24.33 -23.09 -39.99
C GLU A 22 23.99 -22.61 -41.40
N PHE A 23 23.94 -21.29 -41.62
CA PHE A 23 23.84 -20.69 -42.94
C PHE A 23 24.98 -21.14 -43.86
N ALA A 24 26.22 -21.19 -43.37
CA ALA A 24 27.37 -21.67 -44.14
C ALA A 24 27.29 -23.16 -44.52
N ARG A 25 26.66 -24.00 -43.70
CA ARG A 25 26.38 -25.40 -44.04
C ARG A 25 25.23 -25.55 -45.05
N ALA A 26 24.22 -24.69 -44.98
CA ALA A 26 23.06 -24.73 -45.87
C ALA A 26 23.34 -24.13 -47.27
N HIS A 27 24.19 -23.10 -47.34
CA HIS A 27 24.44 -22.32 -48.55
C HIS A 27 25.95 -22.05 -48.77
N PRO A 28 26.78 -23.09 -48.96
CA PRO A 28 28.25 -22.97 -49.01
C PRO A 28 28.73 -21.96 -50.07
N ASP A 29 28.15 -21.96 -51.27
CA ASP A 29 28.55 -21.04 -52.35
C ASP A 29 28.37 -19.55 -51.98
N ARG A 30 27.34 -19.24 -51.18
CA ARG A 30 27.06 -17.88 -50.70
C ARG A 30 27.87 -17.53 -49.46
N ALA A 31 28.18 -18.51 -48.62
CA ALA A 31 28.97 -18.31 -47.42
C ALA A 31 30.45 -18.07 -47.73
N ALA A 32 30.99 -18.77 -48.75
CA ALA A 32 32.34 -18.55 -49.26
C ALA A 32 32.52 -17.12 -49.80
N MET A 33 31.47 -16.53 -50.40
CA MET A 33 31.47 -15.13 -50.86
C MET A 33 31.52 -14.11 -49.68
N LEU A 34 31.10 -14.51 -48.49
CA LEU A 34 31.08 -13.69 -47.26
C LEU A 34 32.17 -14.12 -46.24
N ASN A 35 33.01 -15.10 -46.60
CA ASN A 35 33.99 -15.78 -45.74
C ASN A 35 33.45 -16.21 -44.35
N LEU A 36 32.20 -16.65 -44.27
CA LEU A 36 31.57 -17.05 -42.98
C LEU A 36 32.17 -18.34 -42.40
N ASP A 37 32.65 -19.21 -43.28
CA ASP A 37 33.16 -20.56 -43.04
C ASP A 37 34.64 -20.63 -42.57
N LYS A 38 35.42 -19.55 -42.69
CA LYS A 38 36.84 -19.51 -42.27
C LYS A 38 37.03 -18.77 -40.94
N PRO A 39 37.44 -19.43 -39.85
CA PRO A 39 37.71 -18.76 -38.58
C PRO A 39 38.90 -17.80 -38.71
N GLY A 40 38.71 -16.53 -38.33
CA GLY A 40 39.76 -15.50 -38.35
C GLY A 40 39.98 -14.80 -39.70
N ALA A 41 39.21 -15.13 -40.74
CA ALA A 41 39.33 -14.53 -42.08
C ALA A 41 37.99 -14.02 -42.63
N ARG A 42 37.11 -13.55 -41.75
CA ARG A 42 35.80 -12.98 -42.09
C ARG A 42 35.95 -11.63 -42.77
N ASP A 43 34.95 -11.27 -43.57
CA ASP A 43 34.83 -9.91 -44.10
C ASP A 43 34.63 -8.90 -42.94
N PRO A 44 35.49 -7.87 -42.78
CA PRO A 44 35.36 -6.86 -41.73
C PRO A 44 34.04 -6.07 -41.75
N TYR A 45 33.40 -5.94 -42.91
CA TYR A 45 32.08 -5.31 -43.04
C TYR A 45 30.98 -6.23 -42.48
N VAL A 46 31.10 -7.55 -42.65
CA VAL A 46 30.15 -8.55 -42.12
C VAL A 46 30.33 -8.75 -40.60
N GLU A 47 31.57 -8.81 -40.09
CA GLU A 47 31.80 -8.94 -38.64
C GLU A 47 31.29 -7.69 -37.90
N ARG A 48 31.57 -6.47 -38.40
CA ARG A 48 31.02 -5.22 -37.84
C ARG A 48 29.49 -5.16 -37.91
N LEU A 49 28.87 -5.65 -38.99
CA LEU A 49 27.41 -5.73 -39.10
C LEU A 49 26.83 -6.67 -38.02
N PHE A 50 27.51 -7.78 -37.71
CA PHE A 50 27.11 -8.65 -36.60
C PHE A 50 27.32 -7.99 -35.23
N GLU A 51 28.46 -7.32 -34.99
CA GLU A 51 28.71 -6.56 -33.76
C GLU A 51 27.61 -5.51 -33.53
N GLY A 52 27.33 -4.70 -34.54
CA GLY A 52 26.31 -3.67 -34.47
C GLY A 52 24.88 -4.21 -34.34
N PHE A 53 24.54 -5.30 -35.03
CA PHE A 53 23.24 -5.96 -34.87
C PHE A 53 23.09 -6.59 -33.48
N ALA A 54 24.14 -7.25 -32.96
CA ALA A 54 24.17 -7.79 -31.61
C ALA A 54 24.10 -6.70 -30.53
N PHE A 55 24.59 -5.49 -30.79
CA PHE A 55 24.43 -4.36 -29.88
C PHE A 55 22.98 -3.83 -29.86
N LEU A 56 22.37 -3.63 -31.04
CA LEU A 56 20.96 -3.21 -31.13
C LEU A 56 20.00 -4.26 -30.56
N MET A 57 20.18 -5.54 -30.93
CA MET A 57 19.42 -6.65 -30.37
C MET A 57 19.74 -6.87 -28.90
N GLY A 58 21.00 -6.71 -28.49
CA GLY A 58 21.43 -6.79 -27.09
C GLY A 58 20.70 -5.78 -26.21
N ARG A 59 20.56 -4.52 -26.64
CA ARG A 59 19.78 -3.49 -25.91
C ARG A 59 18.27 -3.66 -26.01
N LEU A 60 17.76 -4.19 -27.14
CA LEU A 60 16.34 -4.52 -27.28
C LEU A 60 15.95 -5.69 -26.36
N ARG A 61 16.83 -6.68 -26.27
CA ARG A 61 16.71 -7.87 -25.44
C ARG A 61 16.96 -7.55 -23.97
N GLU A 62 17.93 -6.72 -23.65
CA GLU A 62 18.10 -6.13 -22.31
C GLU A 62 16.78 -5.48 -21.87
N LYS A 63 16.04 -4.76 -22.73
CA LYS A 63 14.72 -4.19 -22.40
C LYS A 63 13.53 -5.18 -22.48
N LEU A 64 13.77 -6.46 -22.75
CA LEU A 64 12.74 -7.53 -22.80
C LEU A 64 12.97 -8.59 -21.71
N ASP A 65 14.24 -8.84 -21.40
CA ASP A 65 14.77 -9.73 -20.37
C ASP A 65 15.11 -8.93 -19.08
N ASP A 66 15.24 -7.59 -19.13
CA ASP A 66 14.88 -6.70 -18.01
C ASP A 66 13.44 -7.07 -17.67
N ASP A 67 13.31 -7.67 -16.50
CA ASP A 67 12.26 -8.63 -16.25
C ASP A 67 10.89 -7.91 -16.08
N LEU A 68 9.91 -8.61 -15.55
CA LEU A 68 8.60 -8.00 -15.31
C LEU A 68 8.55 -6.86 -14.24
N PRO A 69 9.60 -6.36 -13.52
CA PRO A 69 9.52 -5.17 -12.66
C PRO A 69 8.73 -3.96 -13.17
N GLU A 70 8.90 -3.43 -14.39
CA GLU A 70 8.11 -2.24 -14.82
C GLU A 70 6.58 -2.48 -14.69
N LEU A 71 6.14 -3.73 -14.88
CA LEU A 71 4.76 -4.15 -14.66
C LEU A 71 4.50 -4.58 -13.20
N THR A 72 5.34 -5.42 -12.60
CA THR A 72 5.11 -6.03 -11.28
C THR A 72 5.30 -5.06 -10.12
N GLU A 73 6.20 -4.09 -10.22
CA GLU A 73 6.27 -2.96 -9.28
C GLU A 73 5.02 -2.08 -9.39
N GLY A 74 4.51 -1.88 -10.61
CA GLY A 74 3.21 -1.23 -10.85
C GLY A 74 2.06 -1.98 -10.17
N LEU A 75 1.98 -3.30 -10.37
CA LEU A 75 0.94 -4.16 -9.78
C LEU A 75 1.06 -4.27 -8.25
N VAL A 76 2.28 -4.43 -7.71
CA VAL A 76 2.52 -4.50 -6.27
C VAL A 76 2.31 -3.14 -5.60
N SER A 77 2.68 -2.02 -6.24
CA SER A 77 2.40 -0.68 -5.69
C SER A 77 0.90 -0.32 -5.72
N LEU A 78 0.11 -0.89 -6.63
CA LEU A 78 -1.36 -0.80 -6.61
C LEU A 78 -1.98 -1.65 -5.49
N LEU A 79 -1.48 -2.86 -5.26
CA LEU A 79 -2.01 -3.80 -4.27
C LEU A 79 -1.59 -3.44 -2.83
N TRP A 80 -0.33 -3.05 -2.65
CA TRP A 80 0.23 -2.76 -1.34
C TRP A 80 1.40 -1.73 -1.43
N PRO A 81 1.08 -0.42 -1.54
CA PRO A 81 2.06 0.64 -1.85
C PRO A 81 3.30 0.71 -0.97
N HIS A 82 3.22 0.24 0.27
CA HIS A 82 4.29 0.34 1.26
C HIS A 82 5.39 -0.70 1.10
N TYR A 83 5.13 -1.82 0.40
CA TYR A 83 6.16 -2.83 0.12
C TYR A 83 7.17 -2.39 -0.96
N MET A 84 6.85 -1.30 -1.69
CA MET A 84 7.73 -0.65 -2.66
C MET A 84 8.40 0.62 -2.10
N ARG A 85 8.28 0.87 -0.79
CA ARG A 85 8.87 2.05 -0.12
C ARG A 85 10.03 1.65 0.75
N THR A 86 10.93 2.59 0.97
CA THR A 86 11.99 2.47 1.97
C THR A 86 11.38 2.52 3.38
N ILE A 87 11.98 1.83 4.34
CA ILE A 87 11.72 2.08 5.77
C ILE A 87 12.79 3.10 6.22
N PRO A 88 12.41 4.33 6.59
CA PRO A 88 13.36 5.36 7.04
C PRO A 88 14.10 4.97 8.32
N SER A 89 15.13 5.73 8.67
CA SER A 89 15.76 5.66 10.00
C SER A 89 14.73 5.87 11.12
N LEU A 90 14.80 5.01 12.14
CA LEU A 90 13.91 4.95 13.30
C LEU A 90 14.74 4.96 14.59
N ALA A 91 14.23 5.61 15.64
CA ALA A 91 14.82 5.61 16.98
C ALA A 91 13.76 5.72 18.09
N ILE A 92 14.11 5.37 19.33
CA ILE A 92 13.34 5.71 20.52
C ILE A 92 13.96 6.92 21.21
N VAL A 93 13.13 7.91 21.52
CA VAL A 93 13.51 9.17 22.18
C VAL A 93 12.73 9.34 23.48
N GLU A 94 13.45 9.71 24.55
CA GLU A 94 12.89 10.19 25.81
C GLU A 94 12.69 11.71 25.75
N PHE A 95 11.48 12.15 26.10
CA PHE A 95 11.10 13.56 26.20
C PHE A 95 11.01 13.95 27.67
N SER A 96 12.12 14.47 28.22
CA SER A 96 12.23 14.82 29.65
C SER A 96 11.82 16.28 29.90
N PRO A 97 10.61 16.58 30.42
CA PRO A 97 10.26 17.92 30.89
C PRO A 97 10.96 18.24 32.21
N ASP A 98 10.96 19.51 32.61
CA ASP A 98 11.14 19.85 34.03
C ASP A 98 9.87 19.47 34.81
N TRP A 99 9.83 18.23 35.31
CA TRP A 99 8.70 17.71 36.06
C TRP A 99 8.38 18.52 37.32
N ARG A 100 9.33 19.30 37.87
CA ARG A 100 9.13 20.04 39.13
C ARG A 100 8.27 21.29 38.96
N SER A 101 8.29 21.93 37.79
CA SER A 101 7.43 23.09 37.49
C SER A 101 6.08 22.71 36.87
N GLN A 102 5.92 21.47 36.43
CA GLN A 102 4.74 20.99 35.70
C GLN A 102 3.57 20.61 36.63
N ARG A 103 2.39 21.23 36.47
CA ARG A 103 1.20 21.03 37.34
C ARG A 103 0.04 20.22 36.74
N GLN A 104 0.09 19.95 35.44
CA GLN A 104 -0.91 19.22 34.65
C GLN A 104 -0.19 18.43 33.56
N ALA A 105 -0.83 17.45 32.92
CA ALA A 105 -0.22 16.77 31.77
C ALA A 105 -0.19 17.70 30.53
N GLU A 106 0.87 17.58 29.71
CA GLU A 106 0.95 18.21 28.39
C GLU A 106 1.06 17.12 27.30
N MET A 107 0.38 17.31 26.18
CA MET A 107 0.42 16.35 25.06
C MET A 107 1.40 16.85 23.99
N LEU A 108 2.48 16.11 23.74
CA LEU A 108 3.21 16.23 22.48
C LEU A 108 2.41 15.47 21.42
N ALA A 109 2.01 16.15 20.34
CA ALA A 109 1.23 15.53 19.28
C ALA A 109 2.07 14.61 18.39
N GLU A 110 1.42 13.68 17.69
CA GLU A 110 1.96 12.99 16.51
C GLU A 110 2.62 13.99 15.54
N GLY A 111 3.82 13.69 15.05
CA GLY A 111 4.58 14.57 14.16
C GLY A 111 5.44 15.63 14.85
N PHE A 112 5.51 15.66 16.20
CA PHE A 112 6.43 16.54 16.93
C PHE A 112 7.88 16.31 16.48
N SER A 113 8.54 17.37 16.00
CA SER A 113 9.78 17.25 15.23
C SER A 113 11.03 17.52 16.06
N VAL A 114 12.02 16.65 15.89
CA VAL A 114 13.30 16.58 16.60
C VAL A 114 14.45 16.62 15.58
N LEU A 115 15.55 17.28 15.92
CA LEU A 115 16.77 17.34 15.10
C LEU A 115 17.91 16.56 15.75
N SER A 116 18.71 15.91 14.90
CA SER A 116 20.06 15.48 15.27
C SER A 116 21.00 16.67 15.40
N ARG A 117 22.13 16.44 16.08
CA ARG A 117 23.35 17.21 15.86
C ARG A 117 23.77 17.16 14.38
N PRO A 118 24.50 18.17 13.86
CA PRO A 118 25.05 18.16 12.50
C PRO A 118 25.82 16.88 12.15
N VAL A 119 25.55 16.35 10.95
CA VAL A 119 25.90 14.99 10.50
C VAL A 119 26.78 15.05 9.25
N GLY A 120 27.83 14.25 9.21
CA GLY A 120 28.68 14.09 8.02
C GLY A 120 29.50 15.34 7.63
N PRO A 121 30.16 15.32 6.46
CA PRO A 121 31.02 16.42 6.01
C PRO A 121 30.23 17.71 5.71
N HIS A 122 29.00 17.58 5.21
CA HIS A 122 28.11 18.71 4.89
C HIS A 122 27.40 19.29 6.13
N LYS A 123 27.55 18.68 7.32
CA LYS A 123 26.93 19.13 8.58
C LYS A 123 25.39 19.16 8.54
N THR A 124 24.79 18.30 7.70
CA THR A 124 23.34 18.10 7.56
C THR A 124 22.69 17.80 8.91
N ALA A 125 21.58 18.45 9.26
CA ALA A 125 20.80 18.10 10.45
C ALA A 125 19.67 17.15 10.05
N CYS A 126 19.64 15.94 10.60
CA CYS A 126 18.61 14.95 10.28
C CYS A 126 17.34 15.25 11.08
N GLN A 127 16.20 15.42 10.41
CA GLN A 127 14.91 15.68 11.08
C GLN A 127 14.10 14.40 11.25
N TYR A 128 13.72 14.13 12.49
CA TYR A 128 12.84 13.04 12.90
C TYR A 128 11.52 13.60 13.43
N ARG A 129 10.45 12.81 13.42
CA ARG A 129 9.14 13.17 13.99
C ARG A 129 8.55 12.02 14.82
N THR A 130 7.82 12.32 15.90
CA THR A 130 7.11 11.31 16.70
C THR A 130 6.06 10.59 15.86
N THR A 131 5.91 9.28 16.05
CA THR A 131 4.90 8.46 15.34
C THR A 131 3.56 8.38 16.07
N ARG A 132 3.46 8.92 17.29
CA ARG A 132 2.26 8.92 18.14
C ARG A 132 2.23 10.12 19.08
N ASP A 133 1.06 10.37 19.69
CA ASP A 133 0.92 11.31 20.80
C ASP A 133 1.68 10.83 22.04
N VAL A 134 2.28 11.75 22.80
CA VAL A 134 3.02 11.48 24.04
C VAL A 134 2.45 12.35 25.17
N PRO A 135 1.76 11.75 26.16
CA PRO A 135 1.37 12.47 27.36
C PRO A 135 2.60 12.63 28.27
N LEU A 136 3.10 13.86 28.38
CA LEU A 136 4.05 14.25 29.40
C LEU A 136 3.30 14.38 30.72
N HIS A 137 3.29 13.36 31.56
CA HIS A 137 2.70 13.43 32.89
C HIS A 137 3.65 14.16 33.87
N PRO A 138 3.14 14.88 34.90
CA PRO A 138 3.96 15.49 35.95
C PRO A 138 4.47 14.43 36.93
N LEU A 139 5.27 13.49 36.43
CA LEU A 139 5.77 12.29 37.11
C LEU A 139 7.24 12.06 36.75
N HIS A 140 8.02 11.65 37.74
CA HIS A 140 9.39 11.18 37.56
C HIS A 140 9.57 9.83 38.26
N LEU A 141 10.06 8.82 37.53
CA LEU A 141 10.48 7.56 38.16
C LEU A 141 11.83 7.78 38.83
N ALA A 142 11.84 7.79 40.17
CA ALA A 142 13.04 8.06 40.97
C ALA A 142 13.82 6.79 41.32
N ASP A 143 13.15 5.63 41.36
CA ASP A 143 13.74 4.35 41.76
C ASP A 143 12.92 3.18 41.19
N ALA A 144 13.58 2.14 40.70
CA ALA A 144 12.95 0.85 40.44
C ALA A 144 13.78 -0.26 41.07
N ARG A 145 13.17 -1.07 41.93
CA ARG A 145 13.86 -2.17 42.62
C ARG A 145 13.10 -3.48 42.52
N LEU A 146 13.85 -4.55 42.41
CA LEU A 146 13.36 -5.89 42.66
C LEU A 146 13.42 -6.18 44.16
N HIS A 147 12.33 -6.63 44.75
CA HIS A 147 12.33 -7.21 46.11
C HIS A 147 11.67 -8.59 46.11
N THR A 148 11.98 -9.40 47.12
CA THR A 148 11.34 -10.71 47.32
C THR A 148 10.36 -10.59 48.48
N GLU A 149 9.11 -10.95 48.23
CA GLU A 149 8.06 -11.05 49.24
C GLU A 149 8.35 -12.19 50.22
N THR A 150 7.78 -12.14 51.44
CA THR A 150 7.84 -13.24 52.42
C THR A 150 7.36 -14.59 51.87
N ASN A 151 6.58 -14.55 50.79
CA ASN A 151 5.98 -15.70 50.13
C ASN A 151 6.86 -16.26 48.99
N GLY A 152 8.14 -15.86 48.91
CA GLY A 152 9.11 -16.35 47.92
C GLY A 152 8.92 -15.83 46.48
N ARG A 153 7.98 -14.91 46.27
CA ARG A 153 7.72 -14.28 44.96
C ARG A 153 8.53 -13.01 44.79
N SER A 154 9.03 -12.79 43.59
CA SER A 154 9.61 -11.50 43.23
C SER A 154 8.52 -10.45 43.00
N ALA A 155 8.84 -9.21 43.32
CA ALA A 155 7.98 -8.06 43.09
C ALA A 155 8.82 -6.88 42.57
N ILE A 156 8.27 -6.14 41.62
CA ILE A 156 8.88 -4.96 41.03
C ILE A 156 8.27 -3.73 41.73
N ARG A 157 9.09 -3.03 42.52
CA ARG A 157 8.73 -1.76 43.14
C ARG A 157 9.15 -0.59 42.24
N LEU A 158 8.18 0.15 41.72
CA LEU A 158 8.40 1.40 40.98
C LEU A 158 8.05 2.59 41.88
N ARG A 159 8.99 3.52 42.07
CA ARG A 159 8.81 4.71 42.93
C ARG A 159 8.73 5.98 42.08
N PHE A 160 7.62 6.69 42.19
CA PHE A 160 7.33 7.91 41.45
C PHE A 160 7.36 9.13 42.37
N GLU A 161 8.11 10.15 42.00
CA GLU A 161 8.08 11.47 42.60
C GLU A 161 7.13 12.40 41.81
N CYS A 162 6.42 13.25 42.55
CA CYS A 162 5.38 14.14 42.07
C CYS A 162 5.67 15.57 42.53
N PRO A 163 5.46 16.60 41.70
CA PRO A 163 5.61 17.98 42.13
C PRO A 163 4.48 18.41 43.07
N GLU A 164 4.68 19.48 43.84
CA GLU A 164 3.64 19.98 44.73
C GLU A 164 2.43 20.54 43.96
N LYS A 165 1.22 20.24 44.45
CA LYS A 165 -0.05 20.84 43.97
C LYS A 165 -0.37 20.48 42.51
N VAL A 166 -0.10 19.23 42.11
CA VAL A 166 -0.64 18.64 40.87
C VAL A 166 -2.17 18.62 40.93
N ASP A 167 -2.80 19.00 39.81
CA ASP A 167 -4.22 18.76 39.59
C ASP A 167 -4.41 17.37 38.97
N TRP A 168 -4.56 16.34 39.82
CA TRP A 168 -4.70 14.95 39.34
C TRP A 168 -5.89 14.76 38.40
N SER A 169 -6.95 15.57 38.51
CA SER A 169 -8.11 15.53 37.58
C SER A 169 -7.74 15.94 36.14
N LYS A 170 -6.60 16.63 35.95
CA LYS A 170 -6.04 17.04 34.66
C LYS A 170 -4.67 16.42 34.37
N ALA A 171 -4.17 15.55 35.24
CA ALA A 171 -2.92 14.80 35.03
C ALA A 171 -3.14 13.52 34.19
N GLY A 172 -4.39 13.06 34.06
CA GLY A 172 -4.78 11.94 33.21
C GLY A 172 -4.09 10.62 33.56
N ILE A 173 -3.89 10.36 34.86
CA ILE A 173 -2.97 9.32 35.34
C ILE A 173 -3.47 7.88 35.14
N ASP A 174 -4.76 7.64 34.88
CA ASP A 174 -5.31 6.32 34.50
C ASP A 174 -4.38 5.47 33.64
N LYS A 175 -3.69 6.09 32.67
CA LYS A 175 -2.67 5.47 31.84
C LYS A 175 -1.31 6.12 32.02
N VAL A 176 -0.26 5.31 32.21
CA VAL A 176 1.14 5.73 32.12
C VAL A 176 1.90 4.76 31.21
N ALA A 177 2.44 5.27 30.12
CA ALA A 177 3.25 4.48 29.19
C ALA A 177 4.72 4.41 29.65
N ILE A 178 5.22 3.19 29.85
CA ILE A 178 6.59 2.89 30.28
C ILE A 178 7.32 2.18 29.13
N PHE A 179 8.54 2.63 28.84
CA PHE A 179 9.45 1.99 27.89
C PHE A 179 10.48 1.12 28.62
N LEU A 180 10.68 -0.10 28.11
CA LEU A 180 11.61 -1.09 28.67
C LEU A 180 12.97 -0.97 27.98
N ASN A 181 13.78 -0.05 28.49
CA ASN A 181 15.07 0.36 27.93
C ASN A 181 16.21 -0.58 28.38
N ALA A 182 16.24 -1.80 27.87
CA ALA A 182 17.28 -2.79 28.16
C ALA A 182 17.61 -3.68 26.96
N GLU A 183 18.75 -4.38 27.01
CA GLU A 183 19.13 -5.36 25.98
C GLU A 183 18.05 -6.44 25.77
N SER A 184 18.01 -7.03 24.57
CA SER A 184 16.91 -7.87 24.10
C SER A 184 16.45 -8.98 25.07
N PRO A 185 17.32 -9.71 25.81
CA PRO A 185 16.88 -10.70 26.77
C PRO A 185 16.15 -10.07 27.97
N VAL A 186 16.71 -8.99 28.52
CA VAL A 186 16.20 -8.31 29.72
C VAL A 186 14.91 -7.56 29.41
N SER A 187 14.84 -6.79 28.32
CA SER A 187 13.62 -6.06 27.93
C SER A 187 12.49 -7.02 27.57
N SER A 188 12.78 -8.13 26.87
CA SER A 188 11.75 -9.14 26.57
C SER A 188 11.27 -9.88 27.84
N ALA A 189 12.17 -10.17 28.80
CA ALA A 189 11.81 -10.75 30.08
C ALA A 189 10.97 -9.80 30.96
N LEU A 190 11.33 -8.51 31.02
CA LEU A 190 10.54 -7.47 31.69
C LEU A 190 9.14 -7.34 31.06
N HIS A 191 9.06 -7.36 29.73
CA HIS A 191 7.78 -7.30 29.00
C HIS A 191 6.89 -8.49 29.39
N LEU A 192 7.42 -9.72 29.37
CA LEU A 192 6.69 -10.93 29.79
C LEU A 192 6.27 -10.88 31.27
N ALA A 193 7.16 -10.40 32.15
CA ALA A 193 6.90 -10.28 33.58
C ALA A 193 5.72 -9.33 33.86
N MET A 194 5.74 -8.12 33.26
CA MET A 194 4.71 -7.10 33.45
C MET A 194 3.38 -7.43 32.75
N THR A 195 3.40 -8.12 31.60
CA THR A 195 2.15 -8.37 30.82
C THR A 195 1.46 -9.69 31.16
N ARG A 196 2.21 -10.76 31.47
CA ARG A 196 1.65 -12.11 31.68
C ARG A 196 1.86 -12.67 33.08
N ARG A 197 2.97 -12.34 33.74
CA ARG A 197 3.34 -12.93 35.04
C ARG A 197 2.90 -12.11 36.26
N VAL A 198 2.12 -11.03 36.11
CA VAL A 198 1.55 -10.30 37.25
C VAL A 198 0.55 -11.16 38.03
N HIS A 199 0.65 -11.13 39.35
CA HIS A 199 -0.28 -11.76 40.30
C HIS A 199 -1.23 -10.74 40.93
N ALA A 200 -0.69 -9.63 41.43
CA ALA A 200 -1.42 -8.52 42.05
C ALA A 200 -0.58 -7.24 41.98
N MET A 201 -1.24 -6.08 42.05
CA MET A 201 -0.58 -4.78 42.24
C MET A 201 -1.02 -4.15 43.56
N TYR A 202 -0.05 -3.57 44.27
CA TYR A 202 -0.30 -2.79 45.48
C TYR A 202 0.28 -1.39 45.31
N ALA A 203 -0.37 -0.40 45.91
CA ALA A 203 0.11 0.98 45.93
C ALA A 203 0.34 1.49 47.36
N ARG A 204 1.29 2.41 47.48
CA ARG A 204 1.67 3.11 48.72
C ARG A 204 1.89 4.58 48.38
N HIS A 205 1.18 5.51 49.02
CA HIS A 205 1.33 6.94 48.76
C HIS A 205 1.68 7.69 50.06
N ALA A 206 2.25 8.90 49.96
CA ALA A 206 2.78 9.65 51.10
C ALA A 206 1.81 9.83 52.31
N GLY A 207 0.50 9.85 52.09
CA GLY A 207 -0.52 9.91 53.15
C GLY A 207 -0.80 8.58 53.90
N THR A 208 -0.48 7.42 53.34
CA THR A 208 -0.73 6.08 53.90
C THR A 208 0.58 5.41 54.33
N HIS A 209 1.32 6.09 55.20
CA HIS A 209 2.76 5.92 55.40
C HIS A 209 3.28 4.52 55.81
N THR A 210 2.42 3.58 56.20
CA THR A 210 2.77 2.24 56.69
C THR A 210 2.13 1.05 55.96
N GLU A 211 0.95 1.19 55.34
CA GLU A 211 0.24 0.05 54.72
C GLU A 211 0.08 0.22 53.21
N ARG A 212 0.41 -0.83 52.45
CA ARG A 212 0.11 -0.91 51.02
C ARG A 212 -1.32 -1.41 50.82
N HIS A 213 -2.09 -0.74 49.96
CA HIS A 213 -3.42 -1.21 49.57
C HIS A 213 -3.35 -1.91 48.22
N GLN A 214 -4.15 -2.96 48.03
CA GLN A 214 -4.31 -3.60 46.72
C GLN A 214 -5.22 -2.73 45.84
N PHE A 215 -4.89 -2.60 44.56
CA PHE A 215 -5.73 -1.91 43.58
C PHE A 215 -5.88 -2.74 42.30
N ASP A 216 -6.91 -2.47 41.50
CA ASP A 216 -7.23 -3.23 40.28
C ASP A 216 -6.40 -2.72 39.08
N GLY A 217 -5.07 -2.76 39.26
CA GLY A 217 -4.09 -2.34 38.28
C GLY A 217 -3.69 -3.45 37.31
N TRP A 218 -3.49 -3.10 36.04
CA TRP A 218 -3.07 -4.05 35.00
C TRP A 218 -2.16 -3.40 33.96
N CYS A 219 -1.43 -4.21 33.20
CA CYS A 219 -0.50 -3.76 32.17
C CYS A 219 -0.99 -4.16 30.77
N LYS A 220 -1.01 -3.23 29.83
CA LYS A 220 -1.26 -3.49 28.41
C LYS A 220 0.06 -3.46 27.62
N PRO A 221 0.38 -4.47 26.78
CA PRO A 221 1.41 -4.30 25.74
C PRO A 221 0.94 -3.28 24.69
N MET A 222 1.83 -2.37 24.29
CA MET A 222 1.60 -1.43 23.18
C MET A 222 2.26 -1.91 21.89
N GLY A 223 2.01 -1.21 20.77
CA GLY A 223 2.63 -1.50 19.47
C GLY A 223 1.79 -2.38 18.55
N PHE A 224 0.76 -3.06 19.08
CA PHE A 224 -0.13 -3.95 18.34
C PHE A 224 -1.48 -3.33 17.92
N ASP A 225 -1.83 -2.14 18.42
CA ASP A 225 -3.06 -1.43 18.01
C ASP A 225 -2.87 -0.70 16.67
N ASP A 226 -3.95 -0.55 15.88
CA ASP A 226 -3.95 0.22 14.61
C ASP A 226 -3.39 1.65 14.75
N ASN A 227 -3.50 2.25 15.95
CA ASN A 227 -3.06 3.62 16.25
C ASN A 227 -1.56 3.74 16.57
N ASP A 228 -0.84 2.65 16.85
CA ASP A 228 0.58 2.66 17.21
C ASP A 228 1.52 2.58 15.98
N GLY A 229 1.00 2.61 14.75
CA GLY A 229 1.78 2.42 13.51
C GLY A 229 2.94 3.40 13.33
N LEU A 230 4.12 2.91 12.92
CA LEU A 230 5.33 3.73 12.73
C LEU A 230 5.23 4.64 11.50
N TRP A 231 4.46 4.22 10.49
CA TRP A 231 4.19 4.96 9.26
C TRP A 231 2.71 4.86 8.89
N LYS A 232 2.20 5.87 8.16
CA LYS A 232 0.78 5.97 7.83
C LYS A 232 0.39 4.92 6.80
N LYS A 233 -0.42 3.95 7.24
CA LYS A 233 -1.10 2.95 6.41
C LYS A 233 -1.88 3.63 5.27
N ALA A 234 -1.96 2.98 4.09
CA ALA A 234 -2.87 3.41 3.03
C ALA A 234 -4.29 2.89 3.29
N ASP A 235 -5.33 3.68 2.99
CA ASP A 235 -6.74 3.38 3.33
C ASP A 235 -7.23 1.99 2.88
N THR A 236 -6.68 1.48 1.78
CA THR A 236 -7.05 0.19 1.14
C THR A 236 -6.14 -0.98 1.52
N ALA A 237 -5.06 -0.72 2.26
CA ALA A 237 -4.10 -1.74 2.70
C ALA A 237 -4.64 -2.58 3.88
N PHE A 238 -4.01 -3.73 4.13
CA PHE A 238 -4.26 -4.59 5.29
C PHE A 238 -3.26 -4.29 6.43
N SER A 239 -3.71 -4.26 7.69
CA SER A 239 -2.85 -3.88 8.84
C SER A 239 -1.97 -5.02 9.36
N GLY A 240 -2.43 -6.27 9.36
CA GLY A 240 -1.71 -7.40 9.94
C GLY A 240 -0.32 -7.66 9.34
N TYR A 241 -0.12 -7.32 8.06
CA TYR A 241 1.18 -7.41 7.40
C TYR A 241 2.13 -6.23 7.71
N GLN A 242 1.61 -5.06 8.12
CA GLN A 242 2.46 -3.96 8.58
C GLN A 242 3.14 -4.31 9.91
N LEU A 243 2.41 -4.98 10.83
CA LEU A 243 2.98 -5.47 12.09
C LEU A 243 4.17 -6.42 11.88
N LEU A 244 4.20 -7.18 10.78
CA LEU A 244 5.35 -8.03 10.42
C LEU A 244 6.59 -7.19 10.05
N LEU A 245 6.44 -6.21 9.15
CA LEU A 245 7.53 -5.30 8.81
C LEU A 245 8.06 -4.58 10.06
N GLU A 246 7.17 -4.07 10.90
CA GLU A 246 7.53 -3.36 12.13
C GLU A 246 8.22 -4.28 13.16
N TYR A 247 7.86 -5.57 13.24
CA TYR A 247 8.52 -6.54 14.12
C TYR A 247 9.95 -6.86 13.68
N PHE A 248 10.16 -7.15 12.39
CA PHE A 248 11.48 -7.50 11.87
C PHE A 248 12.41 -6.28 11.73
N SER A 249 11.89 -5.10 11.34
CA SER A 249 12.70 -3.89 11.14
C SER A 249 12.93 -3.04 12.39
N PHE A 250 11.95 -2.94 13.29
CA PHE A 250 12.03 -2.04 14.45
C PHE A 250 11.30 -2.58 15.69
N ARG A 251 11.73 -3.78 16.12
CA ARG A 251 11.32 -4.45 17.36
C ARG A 251 11.18 -3.55 18.61
N PRO A 252 12.01 -2.51 18.88
CA PRO A 252 11.83 -1.65 20.05
C PRO A 252 10.43 -1.00 20.17
N LYS A 253 9.67 -0.89 19.07
CA LYS A 253 8.24 -0.51 19.08
C LYS A 253 7.40 -1.30 20.10
N PHE A 254 7.71 -2.58 20.29
CA PHE A 254 6.92 -3.49 21.14
C PHE A 254 7.42 -3.56 22.59
N MET A 255 8.46 -2.79 22.96
CA MET A 255 8.99 -2.72 24.32
C MET A 255 8.32 -1.61 25.15
N PHE A 256 7.07 -1.28 24.83
CA PHE A 256 6.24 -0.32 25.56
C PHE A 256 5.10 -1.03 26.29
N VAL A 257 4.97 -0.76 27.58
CA VAL A 257 3.90 -1.28 28.44
C VAL A 257 3.14 -0.11 29.05
N GLU A 258 1.82 -0.09 28.85
CA GLU A 258 0.92 0.90 29.42
C GLU A 258 0.36 0.37 30.75
N LEU A 259 0.69 1.03 31.85
CA LEU A 259 0.17 0.73 33.19
C LEU A 259 -1.19 1.42 33.36
N ARG A 260 -2.22 0.66 33.76
CA ARG A 260 -3.63 1.08 33.82
C ARG A 260 -4.25 0.96 35.21
N GLY A 261 -5.31 1.73 35.46
CA GLY A 261 -6.10 1.68 36.69
C GLY A 261 -5.59 2.58 37.82
N LEU A 262 -4.63 3.46 37.54
CA LEU A 262 -3.91 4.26 38.53
C LEU A 262 -4.79 5.29 39.27
N ASP A 263 -5.90 5.71 38.68
CA ASP A 263 -6.90 6.59 39.32
C ASP A 263 -7.44 5.99 40.65
N SER A 264 -7.42 4.65 40.80
CA SER A 264 -7.88 3.95 42.01
C SER A 264 -6.94 4.06 43.22
N ILE A 265 -5.72 4.59 43.05
CA ILE A 265 -4.70 4.74 44.11
C ILE A 265 -5.04 5.88 45.10
N GLY A 266 -6.01 6.75 44.77
CA GLY A 266 -6.49 7.81 45.66
C GLY A 266 -5.50 8.96 45.85
N LEU A 267 -4.72 9.28 44.82
CA LEU A 267 -3.72 10.36 44.88
C LEU A 267 -4.36 11.74 45.13
N THR A 268 -3.72 12.53 45.99
CA THR A 268 -4.20 13.87 46.39
C THR A 268 -3.19 14.95 46.04
N ALA A 269 -3.59 16.22 46.02
CA ALA A 269 -2.71 17.35 45.73
C ALA A 269 -1.55 17.55 46.74
N ALA A 270 -1.56 16.81 47.86
CA ALA A 270 -0.49 16.75 48.86
C ALA A 270 0.41 15.50 48.73
N SER A 271 0.15 14.60 47.78
CA SER A 271 0.93 13.40 47.53
C SER A 271 2.23 13.73 46.78
N THR A 272 3.34 13.88 47.49
CA THR A 272 4.67 14.19 46.92
C THR A 272 5.38 12.98 46.30
N TRP A 273 5.00 11.77 46.69
CA TRP A 273 5.47 10.53 46.10
C TRP A 273 4.44 9.41 46.24
N PHE A 274 4.54 8.41 45.36
CA PHE A 274 3.88 7.12 45.51
C PHE A 274 4.77 5.98 44.97
N GLU A 275 4.47 4.77 45.38
CA GLU A 275 5.13 3.54 44.96
C GLU A 275 4.09 2.50 44.53
N ILE A 276 4.47 1.68 43.55
CA ILE A 276 3.67 0.56 43.03
C ILE A 276 4.51 -0.71 43.15
N ASP A 277 4.01 -1.68 43.93
CA ASP A 277 4.55 -3.04 44.03
C ASP A 277 3.79 -3.94 43.05
N ILE A 278 4.41 -4.29 41.92
CA ILE A 278 3.90 -5.27 40.96
C ILE A 278 4.41 -6.65 41.37
N VAL A 279 3.58 -7.44 42.04
CA VAL A 279 3.96 -8.78 42.53
C VAL A 279 3.82 -9.80 41.40
N LEU A 280 4.88 -10.55 41.12
CA LEU A 280 4.92 -11.56 40.08
C LEU A 280 4.44 -12.93 40.59
N ARG A 281 4.02 -13.80 39.66
CA ARG A 281 3.62 -15.20 39.92
C ARG A 281 4.81 -16.11 40.17
N GLU A 282 5.95 -15.76 39.60
CA GLU A 282 7.19 -16.51 39.55
C GLU A 282 8.35 -15.67 40.12
N ALA A 283 9.49 -16.29 40.38
CA ALA A 283 10.71 -15.56 40.72
C ALA A 283 11.35 -14.95 39.46
N TRP A 284 11.94 -13.77 39.61
CA TRP A 284 12.83 -13.18 38.61
C TRP A 284 14.19 -13.89 38.65
N SER A 285 14.83 -14.13 37.51
CA SER A 285 16.15 -14.77 37.46
C SER A 285 17.23 -13.85 38.03
N SER A 286 18.13 -14.38 38.85
CA SER A 286 19.33 -13.70 39.34
C SER A 286 20.24 -13.18 38.23
N ASP A 287 20.16 -13.81 37.06
CA ASP A 287 21.14 -13.65 35.99
C ASP A 287 20.77 -12.51 35.02
N LEU A 288 19.56 -11.95 35.19
CA LEU A 288 19.05 -10.83 34.39
C LEU A 288 19.18 -9.51 35.17
N PRO A 289 20.06 -8.58 34.76
CA PRO A 289 20.28 -7.33 35.49
C PRO A 289 19.01 -6.47 35.55
N PHE A 290 18.72 -5.97 36.75
CA PHE A 290 17.53 -5.17 37.04
C PHE A 290 17.96 -3.81 37.58
N GLU A 291 17.75 -2.76 36.80
CA GLU A 291 18.19 -1.39 37.10
C GLU A 291 17.06 -0.37 36.87
N THR A 292 17.09 0.76 37.58
CA THR A 292 16.14 1.87 37.38
C THR A 292 16.15 2.38 35.94
N GLU A 293 17.30 2.36 35.27
CA GLU A 293 17.43 2.84 33.90
C GLU A 293 16.70 1.98 32.85
N ASN A 294 16.32 0.74 33.21
CA ASN A 294 15.52 -0.16 32.38
C ASN A 294 14.08 0.36 32.16
N PHE A 295 13.62 1.34 32.95
CA PHE A 295 12.25 1.84 32.90
C PHE A 295 12.25 3.35 32.60
N ARG A 296 11.82 3.73 31.39
CA ARG A 296 11.79 5.14 30.96
C ARG A 296 10.36 5.63 30.72
N LEU A 297 10.06 6.84 31.16
CA LEU A 297 8.77 7.51 30.96
C LEU A 297 8.85 8.46 29.75
N HIS A 298 7.71 8.97 29.30
CA HIS A 298 7.64 10.06 28.30
C HIS A 298 8.38 9.73 26.98
N CYS A 299 8.43 8.44 26.62
CA CYS A 299 9.17 7.94 25.46
C CYS A 299 8.27 7.67 24.24
N ALA A 300 8.81 7.87 23.03
CA ALA A 300 8.13 7.48 21.80
C ALA A 300 9.09 7.07 20.68
N PRO A 301 8.61 6.27 19.70
CA PRO A 301 9.29 6.11 18.43
C PRO A 301 9.30 7.44 17.66
N VAL A 302 10.43 7.72 17.03
CA VAL A 302 10.60 8.80 16.07
C VAL A 302 11.12 8.26 14.74
N ILE A 303 10.59 8.79 13.64
CA ILE A 303 10.91 8.36 12.27
C ILE A 303 11.50 9.52 11.48
N ASN A 304 12.53 9.26 10.67
CA ASN A 304 13.18 10.26 9.81
C ASN A 304 12.30 10.63 8.61
N LEU A 305 11.24 11.39 8.84
CA LEU A 305 10.33 11.88 7.81
C LEU A 305 9.95 13.33 8.08
N PHE A 306 10.22 14.21 7.12
CA PHE A 306 9.99 15.65 7.22
C PHE A 306 9.26 16.19 5.98
N THR A 307 8.35 17.13 6.20
CA THR A 307 7.58 17.74 5.09
C THR A 307 8.44 18.78 4.38
N LEU A 308 8.47 18.68 3.05
CA LEU A 308 9.12 19.60 2.14
C LEU A 308 8.12 20.11 1.10
N GLU A 309 8.52 21.18 0.41
CA GLU A 309 7.90 21.57 -0.86
C GLU A 309 8.86 21.17 -1.99
N ALA A 310 8.32 20.79 -3.15
CA ALA A 310 9.15 20.56 -4.35
C ALA A 310 9.53 21.89 -5.00
N ASP A 311 10.57 21.90 -5.83
CA ASP A 311 10.77 23.00 -6.78
C ASP A 311 9.50 23.19 -7.65
N PRO A 312 8.97 24.41 -7.82
CA PRO A 312 7.76 24.64 -8.61
C PRO A 312 7.93 24.21 -10.07
N LEU A 313 7.31 23.09 -10.44
CA LEU A 313 7.49 22.47 -11.74
C LEU A 313 6.64 23.21 -12.79
N THR A 314 7.31 23.85 -13.76
CA THR A 314 6.67 24.38 -14.97
C THR A 314 6.54 23.25 -15.99
N LEU A 315 5.31 22.91 -16.39
CA LEU A 315 5.06 21.76 -17.25
C LEU A 315 5.35 22.06 -18.72
N ASN A 316 6.36 21.37 -19.28
CA ASN A 316 6.55 21.24 -20.73
C ASN A 316 5.51 20.25 -21.28
N PRO A 317 4.66 20.62 -22.26
CA PRO A 317 3.68 19.70 -22.86
C PRO A 317 4.28 18.45 -23.52
N LEU A 318 5.55 18.53 -23.94
CA LEU A 318 6.22 17.54 -24.77
C LEU A 318 7.01 16.47 -23.98
N ASP A 319 7.04 16.58 -22.64
CA ASP A 319 7.63 15.60 -21.73
C ASP A 319 6.59 14.59 -21.20
N ASN A 320 7.06 13.43 -20.72
CA ASN A 320 6.22 12.30 -20.28
C ASN A 320 6.40 11.95 -18.79
N GLU A 321 7.66 11.83 -18.34
CA GLU A 321 8.04 11.65 -16.93
C GLU A 321 8.80 12.91 -16.48
N TYR A 322 8.39 13.57 -15.41
CA TYR A 322 9.04 14.77 -14.86
C TYR A 322 9.84 14.42 -13.59
N LEU A 323 11.15 14.68 -13.58
CA LEU A 323 12.00 14.44 -12.39
C LEU A 323 11.65 15.42 -11.27
N LEU A 324 11.30 14.91 -10.10
CA LEU A 324 11.02 15.72 -8.91
C LEU A 324 12.30 16.05 -8.15
N ARG A 325 12.39 17.29 -7.65
CA ARG A 325 13.50 17.74 -6.79
C ARG A 325 12.96 18.50 -5.57
N PRO A 326 13.51 18.27 -4.37
CA PRO A 326 13.12 19.02 -3.18
C PRO A 326 13.67 20.45 -3.22
N LEU A 327 12.83 21.42 -2.87
CA LEU A 327 13.17 22.85 -2.91
C LEU A 327 14.37 23.16 -2.00
N ARG A 328 15.47 23.66 -2.60
CA ARG A 328 16.62 24.29 -1.92
C ARG A 328 17.38 23.44 -0.88
N LEU A 329 17.56 22.14 -1.11
CA LEU A 329 18.43 21.30 -0.27
C LEU A 329 19.80 21.06 -0.92
N GLN A 330 20.87 21.51 -0.25
CA GLN A 330 22.26 21.36 -0.69
C GLN A 330 22.94 20.09 -0.15
N ASP A 331 22.28 19.38 0.76
CA ASP A 331 22.88 18.29 1.55
C ASP A 331 23.20 17.00 0.79
N GLY A 332 22.72 16.84 -0.46
CA GLY A 332 22.98 15.66 -1.31
C GLY A 332 22.34 14.34 -0.85
N HIS A 333 22.00 14.20 0.43
CA HIS A 333 21.48 12.98 1.05
C HIS A 333 19.95 12.95 1.26
N THR A 334 19.18 13.90 0.68
CA THR A 334 17.70 13.89 0.81
C THR A 334 17.06 13.10 -0.32
N GLU A 335 16.28 12.09 0.02
CA GLU A 335 15.45 11.30 -0.91
C GLU A 335 13.96 11.63 -0.71
N ILE A 336 13.15 11.52 -1.78
CA ILE A 336 11.70 11.79 -1.74
C ILE A 336 10.97 10.50 -1.36
N TYR A 337 10.44 10.43 -0.13
CA TYR A 337 9.72 9.26 0.40
C TYR A 337 8.28 9.17 -0.13
N SER A 338 7.57 10.29 -0.21
CA SER A 338 6.24 10.33 -0.82
C SER A 338 5.90 11.69 -1.41
N VAL A 339 5.11 11.69 -2.49
CA VAL A 339 4.33 12.85 -2.90
C VAL A 339 2.99 12.79 -2.16
N ASP A 340 2.69 13.83 -1.40
CA ASP A 340 1.54 13.83 -0.48
C ASP A 340 0.33 14.55 -1.11
N ASN A 341 0.57 15.70 -1.74
CA ASN A 341 -0.46 16.46 -2.47
C ASN A 341 0.16 17.22 -3.65
N ILE A 342 -0.58 17.30 -4.76
CA ILE A 342 -0.24 18.08 -5.96
C ILE A 342 -1.38 19.06 -6.25
N HIS A 343 -1.04 20.33 -6.39
CA HIS A 343 -1.96 21.38 -6.82
C HIS A 343 -1.43 22.05 -8.08
N GLY A 344 -2.20 21.94 -9.16
CA GLY A 344 -2.01 22.74 -10.36
C GLY A 344 -2.48 24.17 -10.14
N ALA A 345 -1.68 25.15 -10.56
CA ALA A 345 -2.00 26.57 -10.49
C ALA A 345 -2.12 27.16 -11.90
N VAL A 346 -3.36 27.52 -12.26
CA VAL A 346 -3.73 28.22 -13.50
C VAL A 346 -4.24 29.62 -13.13
N LYS A 347 -4.22 30.58 -14.06
CA LYS A 347 -4.64 31.97 -13.79
C LYS A 347 -6.05 32.11 -13.18
N ASN A 348 -6.94 31.13 -13.37
CA ASN A 348 -8.32 31.16 -12.88
C ASN A 348 -8.60 30.21 -11.70
N GLY A 349 -7.60 29.48 -11.16
CA GLY A 349 -7.85 28.54 -10.07
C GLY A 349 -6.67 27.69 -9.59
N LYS A 350 -6.86 27.06 -8.43
CA LYS A 350 -6.01 25.95 -7.95
C LYS A 350 -6.80 24.65 -8.05
N HIS A 351 -6.23 23.65 -8.71
CA HIS A 351 -6.90 22.38 -9.00
C HIS A 351 -6.10 21.22 -8.39
N PRO A 352 -6.71 20.34 -7.57
CA PRO A 352 -6.02 19.18 -7.00
C PRO A 352 -5.89 18.08 -8.06
N TYR A 353 -4.70 17.47 -8.16
CA TYR A 353 -4.50 16.22 -8.88
C TYR A 353 -4.74 15.03 -7.95
N VAL A 354 -5.36 13.97 -8.47
CA VAL A 354 -5.74 12.77 -7.69
C VAL A 354 -4.72 11.64 -7.94
N PRO A 355 -4.30 10.85 -6.91
CA PRO A 355 -3.45 9.70 -7.15
C PRO A 355 -4.17 8.67 -8.04
N PHE A 356 -3.53 8.23 -9.13
CA PHE A 356 -4.07 7.23 -10.06
C PHE A 356 -4.51 5.95 -9.33
N THR A 357 -3.71 5.51 -8.35
CA THR A 357 -3.96 4.34 -7.49
C THR A 357 -5.26 4.40 -6.68
N SER A 358 -5.86 5.59 -6.50
CA SER A 358 -7.10 5.75 -5.75
C SER A 358 -8.37 5.50 -6.58
N PHE A 359 -8.26 5.54 -7.92
CA PHE A 359 -9.38 5.43 -8.88
C PHE A 359 -10.65 6.22 -8.48
N ARG A 360 -10.49 7.40 -7.85
CA ARG A 360 -11.61 8.25 -7.38
C ARG A 360 -12.27 9.02 -8.54
N HIS A 361 -13.12 8.31 -9.28
CA HIS A 361 -13.94 8.87 -10.36
C HIS A 361 -15.02 9.83 -9.82
N ARG A 362 -14.95 11.14 -10.17
CA ARG A 362 -16.03 12.10 -9.85
C ARG A 362 -17.28 11.82 -10.70
N GLY A 363 -18.46 11.87 -10.08
CA GLY A 363 -19.76 11.81 -10.78
C GLY A 363 -20.65 10.60 -10.49
N GLY A 364 -20.42 9.85 -9.41
CA GLY A 364 -21.24 8.70 -9.02
C GLY A 364 -20.95 7.42 -9.82
N MET A 365 -21.66 6.33 -9.52
CA MET A 365 -21.28 5.02 -10.08
C MET A 365 -21.50 4.82 -11.59
N MET A 366 -22.27 5.65 -12.28
CA MET A 366 -22.63 5.40 -13.70
C MET A 366 -21.62 5.92 -14.75
N ARG A 367 -20.47 6.50 -14.34
CA ARG A 367 -19.41 6.95 -15.29
C ARG A 367 -18.25 5.97 -15.39
N HIS A 368 -17.65 5.88 -16.58
CA HIS A 368 -16.52 5.01 -16.94
C HIS A 368 -15.17 5.74 -17.04
N ASP A 369 -15.20 7.07 -17.19
CA ASP A 369 -14.04 7.90 -17.54
C ASP A 369 -13.01 7.98 -16.40
N ALA A 370 -11.72 8.03 -16.74
CA ALA A 370 -10.65 8.32 -15.79
C ALA A 370 -10.86 9.67 -15.07
N PRO A 371 -10.26 9.90 -13.88
CA PRO A 371 -10.27 11.22 -13.25
C PRO A 371 -9.73 12.28 -14.23
N GLU A 372 -10.40 13.44 -14.29
CA GLU A 372 -10.04 14.55 -15.20
C GLU A 372 -8.57 14.99 -15.11
N ARG A 373 -7.97 14.83 -13.93
CA ARG A 373 -6.57 15.08 -13.61
C ARG A 373 -6.10 14.03 -12.62
N TYR A 374 -5.11 13.22 -12.99
CA TYR A 374 -4.48 12.23 -12.11
C TYR A 374 -2.96 12.30 -12.17
N TYR A 375 -2.31 11.72 -11.16
CA TYR A 375 -0.86 11.55 -11.13
C TYR A 375 -0.45 10.15 -10.69
N HIS A 376 0.72 9.72 -11.15
CA HIS A 376 1.40 8.51 -10.71
C HIS A 376 2.89 8.83 -10.46
N THR A 377 3.53 8.11 -9.56
CA THR A 377 4.94 8.32 -9.18
C THR A 377 5.71 7.04 -9.37
N ARG A 378 6.77 7.08 -10.18
CA ARG A 378 7.75 6.01 -10.30
C ARG A 378 8.99 6.38 -9.50
N VAL A 379 9.66 5.41 -8.89
CA VAL A 379 10.94 5.62 -8.20
C VAL A 379 11.97 4.73 -8.89
N LYS A 380 13.11 5.29 -9.29
CA LYS A 380 14.18 4.57 -10.00
C LYS A 380 15.51 4.84 -9.29
N ARG A 381 16.38 3.85 -9.17
CA ARG A 381 17.71 4.04 -8.58
C ARG A 381 18.63 4.73 -9.59
N GLY A 382 19.10 5.93 -9.27
CA GLY A 382 19.98 6.71 -10.13
C GLY A 382 21.44 6.24 -10.07
N PRO A 383 22.32 6.71 -10.99
CA PRO A 383 23.74 6.32 -11.02
C PRO A 383 24.54 6.67 -9.76
N SER A 384 24.05 7.62 -8.95
CA SER A 384 24.59 7.98 -7.63
C SER A 384 24.32 6.91 -6.54
N GLY A 385 23.49 5.91 -6.84
CA GLY A 385 23.02 4.92 -5.87
C GLY A 385 21.79 5.37 -5.06
N LEU A 386 21.42 6.65 -5.12
CA LEU A 386 20.20 7.22 -4.53
C LEU A 386 18.95 6.91 -5.38
N TYR A 387 17.77 7.19 -4.84
CA TYR A 387 16.49 6.98 -5.52
C TYR A 387 15.87 8.29 -6.05
N ASP A 388 15.75 8.38 -7.38
CA ASP A 388 15.12 9.48 -8.11
C ASP A 388 13.61 9.21 -8.26
N THR A 389 12.77 10.18 -7.87
CA THR A 389 11.31 10.09 -7.99
C THR A 389 10.82 10.87 -9.21
N TRP A 390 10.13 10.16 -10.10
CA TRP A 390 9.60 10.67 -11.37
C TRP A 390 8.08 10.77 -11.31
N LEU A 391 7.54 11.92 -11.69
CA LEU A 391 6.12 12.21 -11.76
C LEU A 391 5.58 11.97 -13.16
N ILE A 392 4.51 11.20 -13.26
CA ILE A 392 3.69 11.03 -14.48
C ILE A 392 2.35 11.71 -14.22
N LEU A 393 1.89 12.48 -15.21
CA LEU A 393 0.62 13.21 -15.18
C LEU A 393 -0.29 12.72 -16.30
N GLY A 394 -1.60 12.77 -16.09
CA GLY A 394 -2.57 12.40 -17.11
C GLY A 394 -3.98 12.85 -16.78
N GLY A 395 -4.89 12.61 -17.72
CA GLY A 395 -6.30 12.95 -17.61
C GLY A 395 -6.73 14.03 -18.60
N ARG A 396 -7.99 13.91 -19.05
CA ARG A 396 -8.53 14.67 -20.18
C ARG A 396 -8.44 16.19 -20.01
N SER A 397 -8.60 16.71 -18.79
CA SER A 397 -8.54 18.16 -18.53
C SER A 397 -7.09 18.66 -18.49
N PHE A 398 -6.14 17.83 -18.06
CA PHE A 398 -4.71 18.13 -18.19
C PHE A 398 -4.26 18.16 -19.67
N GLU A 399 -4.73 17.23 -20.49
CA GLU A 399 -4.42 17.17 -21.92
C GLU A 399 -5.01 18.36 -22.70
N LEU A 400 -6.25 18.75 -22.40
CA LEU A 400 -6.89 19.95 -22.97
C LEU A 400 -6.17 21.25 -22.55
N GLU A 401 -5.62 21.32 -21.34
CA GLU A 401 -4.91 22.51 -20.85
C GLU A 401 -3.44 22.56 -21.30
N GLN A 402 -2.79 21.42 -21.59
CA GLN A 402 -1.48 21.35 -22.26
C GLN A 402 -1.50 21.98 -23.66
N LEU A 403 -2.66 22.00 -24.34
CA LEU A 403 -2.86 22.65 -25.64
C LEU A 403 -3.09 24.18 -25.52
N SER A 404 -3.10 24.74 -24.31
CA SER A 404 -3.25 26.18 -24.10
C SER A 404 -1.90 26.91 -24.07
N GLU A 405 -1.87 28.16 -24.51
CA GLU A 405 -0.63 28.98 -24.64
C GLU A 405 0.14 29.26 -23.32
N LYS A 406 -0.32 28.77 -22.17
CA LYS A 406 0.15 29.21 -20.84
C LYS A 406 0.39 27.96 -19.97
N PRO A 407 1.66 27.58 -19.71
CA PRO A 407 1.95 26.35 -18.98
C PRO A 407 1.42 26.43 -17.54
N GLU A 408 0.80 25.34 -17.08
CA GLU A 408 0.47 25.17 -15.67
C GLU A 408 1.76 25.02 -14.85
N SER A 409 1.76 25.60 -13.64
CA SER A 409 2.79 25.38 -12.65
C SER A 409 2.24 24.50 -11.53
N LEU A 410 2.97 23.43 -11.17
CA LEU A 410 2.61 22.57 -10.05
C LEU A 410 3.28 23.04 -8.75
N SER A 411 2.46 23.18 -7.72
CA SER A 411 2.89 23.29 -6.33
C SER A 411 2.64 21.94 -5.65
N MET A 412 3.71 21.33 -5.13
CA MET A 412 3.67 19.97 -4.60
C MET A 412 4.19 19.93 -3.16
N ARG A 413 3.43 19.28 -2.27
CA ARG A 413 3.89 18.89 -0.95
C ARG A 413 4.39 17.46 -0.99
N ILE A 414 5.61 17.26 -0.52
CA ILE A 414 6.29 15.97 -0.51
C ILE A 414 6.79 15.70 0.92
N THR A 415 6.86 14.43 1.32
CA THR A 415 7.62 14.03 2.51
C THR A 415 8.98 13.52 2.06
N GLY A 416 10.04 14.08 2.62
CA GLY A 416 11.42 13.66 2.43
C GLY A 416 11.95 12.79 3.57
N THR A 417 13.02 12.05 3.28
CA THR A 417 13.86 11.30 4.23
C THR A 417 15.33 11.63 3.95
N ASN A 418 16.19 11.46 4.94
CA ASN A 418 17.62 11.32 4.72
C ASN A 418 17.89 9.87 4.29
N GLY A 419 18.45 9.68 3.09
CA GLY A 419 18.71 8.38 2.47
C GLY A 419 20.04 7.77 2.91
N GLN A 420 20.90 7.44 1.94
CA GLN A 420 22.24 6.87 2.17
C GLN A 420 23.22 7.87 2.81
N LEU A 421 23.03 8.14 4.11
CA LEU A 421 24.04 8.69 5.01
C LEU A 421 24.98 7.56 5.49
N PRO A 422 26.28 7.83 5.73
CA PRO A 422 27.21 6.79 6.16
C PRO A 422 26.85 6.20 7.54
N ARG A 423 26.88 4.86 7.65
CA ARG A 423 26.47 4.13 8.87
C ARG A 423 27.14 4.62 10.17
N LYS A 424 28.48 4.69 10.19
CA LYS A 424 29.25 5.20 11.36
C LYS A 424 28.84 6.61 11.79
N VAL A 425 28.38 7.41 10.83
CA VAL A 425 27.97 8.79 11.03
C VAL A 425 26.55 8.83 11.63
N LEU A 426 25.61 7.99 11.14
CA LEU A 426 24.29 7.79 11.77
C LEU A 426 24.37 7.19 13.19
N GLU A 427 25.20 6.17 13.41
CA GLU A 427 25.42 5.54 14.72
C GLU A 427 25.94 6.55 15.77
N SER A 428 26.65 7.60 15.32
CA SER A 428 27.12 8.69 16.18
C SER A 428 26.11 9.83 16.41
N THR A 429 24.92 9.78 15.80
CA THR A 429 23.95 10.87 15.91
C THR A 429 23.26 10.90 17.27
N VAL A 430 23.30 12.07 17.90
CA VAL A 430 22.51 12.38 19.09
C VAL A 430 21.37 13.29 18.67
N LEU A 431 20.13 12.86 18.95
CA LEU A 431 18.93 13.68 18.88
C LEU A 431 18.88 14.54 20.15
N ASP A 432 19.08 15.86 20.02
CA ASP A 432 19.24 16.75 21.19
C ASP A 432 18.42 18.06 21.16
N ARG A 433 17.65 18.31 20.09
CA ARG A 433 16.86 19.55 19.92
C ARG A 433 15.46 19.28 19.38
N ALA A 434 14.45 19.96 19.93
CA ALA A 434 13.16 20.09 19.27
C ALA A 434 13.21 21.20 18.20
N VAL A 435 12.53 21.02 17.05
CA VAL A 435 12.40 22.05 16.00
C VAL A 435 11.55 23.23 16.47
N LYS A 436 10.55 22.96 17.30
CA LYS A 436 9.70 23.95 17.97
C LYS A 436 9.59 23.56 19.43
N ALA A 437 9.75 24.51 20.35
CA ALA A 437 9.38 24.28 21.74
C ALA A 437 7.86 24.02 21.85
N GLY A 438 7.46 23.16 22.78
CA GLY A 438 6.07 23.04 23.23
C GLY A 438 5.66 24.24 24.07
N LYS A 439 4.59 24.12 24.87
CA LYS A 439 4.34 25.11 25.93
C LYS A 439 5.23 24.81 27.14
N VAL A 440 5.51 23.53 27.39
CA VAL A 440 6.61 23.07 28.25
C VAL A 440 7.92 22.95 27.46
N PRO A 441 9.06 23.45 27.98
CA PRO A 441 10.39 23.14 27.44
C PRO A 441 10.79 21.71 27.82
N VAL A 442 11.27 20.94 26.83
CA VAL A 442 11.57 19.51 26.98
C VAL A 442 13.01 19.25 26.55
N ARG A 443 13.76 18.52 27.38
CA ARG A 443 15.06 17.96 27.00
C ARG A 443 14.86 16.67 26.22
N VAL A 444 15.39 16.64 25.00
CA VAL A 444 15.43 15.44 24.16
C VAL A 444 16.62 14.58 24.59
N LEU A 445 16.40 13.29 24.77
CA LEU A 445 17.44 12.27 24.99
C LEU A 445 17.20 11.10 24.03
N ASN A 446 18.25 10.64 23.35
CA ASN A 446 18.16 9.48 22.47
C ASN A 446 18.42 8.20 23.26
N LEU A 447 17.50 7.23 23.21
CA LEU A 447 17.63 5.95 23.94
C LEU A 447 18.16 4.81 23.08
N SER A 448 17.82 4.78 21.78
CA SER A 448 18.36 3.78 20.83
C SER A 448 19.21 4.44 19.76
N THR A 449 20.28 3.79 19.32
CA THR A 449 20.98 4.17 18.08
C THR A 449 20.00 4.22 16.91
N PRO A 450 19.93 5.29 16.11
CA PRO A 450 19.02 5.34 14.96
C PRO A 450 19.36 4.29 13.91
N THR A 451 18.34 3.65 13.32
CA THR A 451 18.55 2.57 12.35
C THR A 451 19.10 3.09 11.01
N MET A 452 19.71 2.18 10.24
CA MET A 452 19.91 2.45 8.81
C MET A 452 18.56 2.44 8.08
N PRO A 453 18.34 3.31 7.07
CA PRO A 453 17.22 3.15 6.15
C PRO A 453 17.30 1.80 5.43
N LEU A 454 16.17 1.07 5.39
CA LEU A 454 16.06 -0.21 4.69
C LEU A 454 15.39 0.02 3.34
N TYR A 455 15.97 -0.53 2.28
CA TYR A 455 15.44 -0.46 0.91
C TYR A 455 14.80 -1.81 0.55
N PRO A 456 13.68 -1.84 -0.21
CA PRO A 456 12.98 -3.07 -0.52
C PRO A 456 13.86 -4.03 -1.37
N PRO A 457 13.84 -5.36 -1.13
CA PRO A 457 14.70 -6.31 -1.83
C PRO A 457 14.46 -6.38 -3.36
N ALA A 458 15.40 -5.87 -4.15
CA ALA A 458 15.37 -5.91 -5.62
C ALA A 458 15.79 -7.28 -6.22
N ASN A 459 15.58 -8.37 -5.50
CA ASN A 459 15.98 -9.72 -5.92
C ASN A 459 15.01 -10.30 -6.96
N ASP A 460 15.53 -11.10 -7.91
CA ASP A 460 14.71 -11.84 -8.88
C ASP A 460 13.55 -12.58 -8.17
N ARG A 461 12.33 -12.36 -8.68
CA ARG A 461 11.05 -12.93 -8.20
C ARG A 461 10.63 -12.53 -6.79
N PHE A 462 11.26 -11.57 -6.10
CA PHE A 462 10.76 -11.08 -4.80
C PHE A 462 9.29 -10.63 -4.89
N HIS A 463 8.99 -9.74 -5.84
CA HIS A 463 7.63 -9.26 -6.13
C HIS A 463 6.65 -10.41 -6.42
N TRP A 464 7.08 -11.47 -7.13
CA TRP A 464 6.24 -12.64 -7.41
C TRP A 464 5.95 -13.50 -6.17
N ARG A 465 6.89 -13.61 -5.22
CA ARG A 465 6.64 -14.30 -3.94
C ARG A 465 5.64 -13.54 -3.07
N VAL A 466 5.79 -12.22 -2.98
CA VAL A 466 4.81 -11.33 -2.31
C VAL A 466 3.44 -11.46 -2.95
N MET A 467 3.38 -11.46 -4.29
CA MET A 467 2.15 -11.72 -5.02
C MET A 467 1.56 -13.11 -4.71
N SER A 468 2.37 -14.16 -4.61
CA SER A 468 1.88 -15.51 -4.29
C SER A 468 1.32 -15.61 -2.86
N HIS A 469 2.02 -15.03 -1.88
CA HIS A 469 1.58 -14.99 -0.48
C HIS A 469 0.23 -14.28 -0.30
N LEU A 470 -0.01 -13.19 -1.03
CA LEU A 470 -1.29 -12.46 -1.05
C LEU A 470 -2.46 -13.23 -1.73
N GLY A 471 -2.30 -14.52 -2.06
CA GLY A 471 -3.31 -15.37 -2.68
C GLY A 471 -4.35 -15.93 -1.70
N SER A 472 -5.58 -16.19 -2.19
CA SER A 472 -6.70 -16.67 -1.37
C SER A 472 -6.45 -18.02 -0.68
N ASN A 473 -5.68 -18.90 -1.30
CA ASN A 473 -5.44 -20.26 -0.80
C ASN A 473 -4.25 -20.33 0.18
N PHE A 474 -3.60 -19.21 0.49
CA PHE A 474 -2.39 -19.20 1.30
C PHE A 474 -2.59 -19.78 2.71
N LEU A 475 -3.65 -19.36 3.42
CA LEU A 475 -3.94 -19.84 4.78
C LEU A 475 -4.14 -21.38 4.85
N SER A 476 -4.67 -21.99 3.80
CA SER A 476 -4.80 -23.46 3.70
C SER A 476 -3.49 -24.20 3.41
N MET A 477 -2.43 -23.49 3.01
CA MET A 477 -1.08 -24.04 2.76
C MET A 477 -0.08 -23.70 3.88
N MET A 478 -0.52 -23.04 4.95
CA MET A 478 0.31 -22.69 6.12
C MET A 478 0.59 -23.89 7.05
N ASP A 479 0.07 -25.07 6.76
CA ASP A 479 0.29 -26.30 7.53
C ASP A 479 1.72 -26.85 7.42
N ASN A 480 2.54 -26.33 6.50
CA ASN A 480 3.97 -26.63 6.39
C ASN A 480 4.84 -25.51 7.02
N PRO A 481 5.76 -25.81 7.97
CA PRO A 481 6.69 -24.83 8.55
C PRO A 481 7.63 -24.17 7.53
N GLU A 482 7.92 -24.78 6.38
CA GLU A 482 8.67 -24.14 5.29
C GLU A 482 7.87 -23.00 4.63
N VAL A 483 6.56 -23.17 4.46
CA VAL A 483 5.69 -22.13 3.88
C VAL A 483 5.56 -20.95 4.83
N LEU A 484 5.41 -21.21 6.14
CA LEU A 484 5.41 -20.15 7.16
C LEU A 484 6.75 -19.41 7.22
N ARG A 485 7.88 -20.13 7.26
CA ARG A 485 9.23 -19.52 7.27
C ARG A 485 9.52 -18.70 6.02
N GLY A 486 9.30 -19.27 4.83
CA GLY A 486 9.52 -18.61 3.55
C GLY A 486 8.61 -17.40 3.31
N THR A 487 7.47 -17.34 4.01
CA THR A 487 6.57 -16.18 4.02
C THR A 487 7.04 -15.08 4.95
N LEU A 488 7.35 -15.41 6.21
CA LEU A 488 7.86 -14.43 7.18
C LEU A 488 9.20 -13.83 6.71
N ALA A 489 10.04 -14.61 6.03
CA ALA A 489 11.27 -14.16 5.37
C ALA A 489 11.07 -13.11 4.26
N LEU A 490 9.84 -12.86 3.76
CA LEU A 490 9.58 -11.73 2.85
C LEU A 490 9.58 -10.38 3.58
N TYR A 491 9.28 -10.41 4.88
CA TYR A 491 9.15 -9.24 5.77
C TYR A 491 10.45 -8.91 6.51
N ASP A 492 11.41 -9.84 6.51
CA ASP A 492 12.74 -9.59 7.03
C ASP A 492 13.59 -8.91 5.96
N TRP A 493 13.60 -7.58 5.97
CA TRP A 493 14.47 -6.75 5.13
C TRP A 493 15.81 -6.43 5.82
N THR A 494 16.13 -7.15 6.90
CA THR A 494 17.37 -7.01 7.64
C THR A 494 18.22 -8.26 7.43
N ASP A 495 19.52 -8.11 7.18
CA ASP A 495 20.45 -9.25 7.16
C ASP A 495 20.78 -9.75 8.58
N ASP A 496 19.92 -9.48 9.57
CA ASP A 496 20.14 -9.84 10.97
C ASP A 496 20.22 -11.37 11.14
N GLU A 497 21.18 -11.81 11.94
CA GLU A 497 21.33 -13.23 12.27
C GLU A 497 20.27 -13.66 13.29
N MET A 498 19.84 -12.78 14.20
CA MET A 498 18.86 -13.15 15.22
C MET A 498 17.46 -13.32 14.62
N ASN A 499 17.04 -12.47 13.69
CA ASN A 499 15.80 -12.69 12.93
C ASN A 499 15.83 -14.01 12.14
N ARG A 500 16.93 -14.33 11.44
CA ARG A 500 17.10 -15.63 10.76
C ARG A 500 16.99 -16.82 11.72
N ARG A 501 17.65 -16.77 12.89
CA ARG A 501 17.52 -17.80 13.95
C ARG A 501 16.07 -17.97 14.42
N ARG A 502 15.32 -16.87 14.64
CA ARG A 502 13.89 -16.90 15.01
C ARG A 502 13.01 -17.55 13.93
N LEU A 503 13.32 -17.33 12.66
CA LEU A 503 12.62 -17.99 11.54
C LEU A 503 12.96 -19.49 11.51
N GLU A 504 14.24 -19.85 11.61
CA GLU A 504 14.69 -21.25 11.67
C GLU A 504 14.12 -22.02 12.87
N ALA A 505 13.76 -21.32 13.94
CA ALA A 505 13.13 -21.88 15.14
C ALA A 505 11.75 -22.49 14.91
N ILE A 506 11.08 -22.22 13.77
CA ILE A 506 9.78 -22.80 13.44
C ILE A 506 9.96 -24.26 12.99
N VAL A 507 9.73 -25.20 13.91
CA VAL A 507 9.96 -26.64 13.70
C VAL A 507 8.78 -27.30 12.99
N ALA A 508 7.54 -26.97 13.40
CA ALA A 508 6.33 -27.55 12.84
C ALA A 508 5.13 -26.59 12.93
N VAL A 509 4.17 -26.81 12.03
CA VAL A 509 2.83 -26.21 12.08
C VAL A 509 1.81 -27.34 11.95
N LYS A 510 0.65 -27.23 12.61
CA LYS A 510 -0.48 -28.16 12.43
C LYS A 510 -1.80 -27.40 12.48
N HIS A 511 -2.74 -27.79 11.63
CA HIS A 511 -4.11 -27.28 11.64
C HIS A 511 -5.07 -28.34 12.18
N THR A 512 -5.93 -27.98 13.15
CA THR A 512 -6.99 -28.89 13.66
C THR A 512 -8.36 -28.20 13.68
N LEU A 513 -9.45 -28.98 13.61
CA LEU A 513 -10.81 -28.43 13.53
C LEU A 513 -11.48 -28.38 14.91
N ILE A 514 -11.55 -27.18 15.51
CA ILE A 514 -12.29 -26.92 16.74
C ILE A 514 -13.80 -26.85 16.45
N ARG A 515 -14.61 -27.39 17.38
CA ARG A 515 -16.08 -27.25 17.41
C ARG A 515 -16.55 -26.92 18.83
N ARG A 516 -16.68 -25.63 19.16
CA ARG A 516 -17.07 -25.14 20.49
C ARG A 516 -18.57 -24.86 20.56
N PHE A 517 -19.10 -24.79 21.78
CA PHE A 517 -20.48 -24.39 22.07
C PHE A 517 -20.48 -23.25 23.07
N GLU A 518 -21.04 -22.10 22.69
CA GLU A 518 -21.19 -20.94 23.57
C GLU A 518 -22.57 -20.31 23.39
N LYS A 519 -23.21 -19.90 24.50
CA LYS A 519 -24.48 -19.13 24.50
C LYS A 519 -25.63 -19.73 23.66
N GLY A 520 -25.56 -21.02 23.33
CA GLY A 520 -26.52 -21.76 22.49
C GLY A 520 -26.09 -21.99 21.03
N PHE A 521 -24.96 -21.43 20.59
CA PHE A 521 -24.47 -21.51 19.21
C PHE A 521 -23.39 -22.60 19.05
N MET A 522 -23.31 -23.22 17.87
CA MET A 522 -22.15 -24.04 17.47
C MET A 522 -21.15 -23.19 16.70
N LEU A 523 -19.94 -23.04 17.24
CA LEU A 523 -18.84 -22.35 16.58
C LEU A 523 -17.86 -23.39 16.03
N ARG A 524 -17.57 -23.35 14.73
CA ARG A 524 -16.38 -24.01 14.17
C ARG A 524 -15.15 -23.10 14.39
N GLY A 525 -13.97 -23.62 14.13
CA GLY A 525 -12.73 -22.84 14.09
C GLY A 525 -11.56 -23.72 13.66
N VAL A 526 -10.47 -23.09 13.21
CA VAL A 526 -9.20 -23.78 12.97
C VAL A 526 -8.28 -23.44 14.14
N ASP A 527 -7.76 -24.47 14.81
CA ASP A 527 -6.61 -24.32 15.70
C ASP A 527 -5.32 -24.36 14.87
N ILE A 528 -4.36 -23.51 15.20
CA ILE A 528 -3.08 -23.41 14.49
C ILE A 528 -1.97 -23.59 15.53
N GLU A 529 -1.57 -24.85 15.71
CA GLU A 529 -0.47 -25.22 16.60
C GLU A 529 0.86 -24.93 15.87
N VAL A 530 1.73 -24.11 16.47
CA VAL A 530 3.07 -23.81 15.93
C VAL A 530 4.10 -24.23 16.96
N THR A 531 4.95 -25.20 16.61
CA THR A 531 6.02 -25.70 17.47
C THR A 531 7.29 -24.87 17.22
N LEU A 532 7.77 -24.19 18.26
CA LEU A 532 8.96 -23.35 18.23
C LEU A 532 10.10 -24.00 19.04
N ASN A 533 11.32 -23.98 18.52
CA ASN A 533 12.52 -24.27 19.31
C ASN A 533 12.90 -23.04 20.15
N THR A 534 12.88 -23.17 21.48
CA THR A 534 13.22 -22.09 22.42
C THR A 534 14.67 -21.62 22.31
N ASP A 535 15.58 -22.50 21.93
CA ASP A 535 17.04 -22.27 22.00
C ASP A 535 17.53 -21.25 20.96
N ASN A 536 16.69 -20.97 19.95
CA ASN A 536 16.95 -19.99 18.89
C ASN A 536 16.45 -18.57 19.24
N PHE A 537 15.83 -18.36 20.42
CA PHE A 537 15.29 -17.08 20.86
C PHE A 537 16.10 -16.49 22.04
N ALA A 538 15.98 -15.18 22.27
CA ALA A 538 16.60 -14.49 23.42
C ALA A 538 15.86 -14.75 24.76
N GLY A 539 15.43 -15.99 25.01
CA GLY A 539 14.64 -16.41 26.17
C GLY A 539 13.12 -16.34 25.99
N GLU A 540 12.37 -16.82 26.99
CA GLU A 540 10.90 -17.00 26.94
C GLU A 540 10.12 -15.73 26.57
N GLY A 541 10.62 -14.55 26.96
CA GLY A 541 10.00 -13.28 26.62
C GLY A 541 10.03 -12.96 25.12
N ASP A 542 11.09 -13.39 24.43
CA ASP A 542 11.22 -13.26 22.97
C ASP A 542 10.22 -14.20 22.27
N VAL A 543 10.12 -15.45 22.75
CA VAL A 543 9.14 -16.45 22.30
C VAL A 543 7.70 -15.93 22.46
N ASN A 544 7.35 -15.37 23.62
CA ASN A 544 6.00 -14.83 23.84
C ASN A 544 5.70 -13.63 22.93
N LEU A 545 6.66 -12.71 22.73
CA LEU A 545 6.47 -11.57 21.83
C LEU A 545 6.30 -12.01 20.37
N PHE A 546 7.08 -13.00 19.92
CA PHE A 546 6.93 -13.61 18.61
C PHE A 546 5.55 -14.30 18.47
N GLY A 547 5.10 -15.01 19.50
CA GLY A 547 3.77 -15.63 19.56
C GLY A 547 2.62 -14.62 19.56
N GLU A 548 2.75 -13.48 20.24
CA GLU A 548 1.75 -12.40 20.24
C GLU A 548 1.68 -11.68 18.89
N MET A 549 2.81 -11.48 18.23
CA MET A 549 2.87 -11.01 16.83
C MET A 549 2.19 -12.01 15.89
N LEU A 550 2.53 -13.29 15.97
CA LEU A 550 1.98 -14.33 15.09
C LEU A 550 0.47 -14.52 15.32
N ALA A 551 0.01 -14.51 16.58
CA ALA A 551 -1.40 -14.56 16.92
C ALA A 551 -2.17 -13.32 16.42
N SER A 552 -1.53 -12.15 16.37
CA SER A 552 -2.11 -10.93 15.82
C SER A 552 -2.23 -10.99 14.29
N LEU A 553 -1.20 -11.49 13.60
CA LEU A 553 -1.24 -11.79 12.16
C LEU A 553 -2.38 -12.78 11.86
N LEU A 554 -2.40 -13.94 12.52
CA LEU A 554 -3.38 -14.99 12.27
C LEU A 554 -4.81 -14.53 12.56
N ARG A 555 -5.03 -13.74 13.62
CA ARG A 555 -6.32 -13.11 13.92
C ARG A 555 -6.77 -12.16 12.80
N ALA A 556 -5.86 -11.35 12.27
CA ALA A 556 -6.15 -10.43 11.18
C ALA A 556 -6.44 -11.18 9.85
N LEU A 557 -5.67 -12.25 9.57
CA LEU A 557 -5.81 -13.06 8.36
C LEU A 557 -7.10 -13.89 8.34
N CYS A 558 -7.42 -14.57 9.44
CA CYS A 558 -8.62 -15.41 9.53
C CYS A 558 -9.91 -14.56 9.52
N GLY A 559 -9.85 -13.33 10.03
CA GLY A 559 -11.06 -12.59 10.40
C GLY A 559 -11.83 -13.28 11.53
N TYR A 560 -12.91 -12.66 12.00
CA TYR A 560 -13.70 -13.18 13.13
C TYR A 560 -14.96 -13.96 12.67
N SER A 561 -14.82 -14.91 11.72
CA SER A 561 -15.94 -15.81 11.36
C SER A 561 -15.51 -17.19 10.78
N PRO A 562 -16.12 -18.33 11.22
CA PRO A 562 -15.63 -19.67 10.86
C PRO A 562 -16.40 -20.46 9.76
N PHE A 563 -16.00 -20.25 8.50
CA PHE A 563 -15.88 -21.21 7.37
C PHE A 563 -17.07 -22.06 6.79
N GLN A 564 -17.03 -22.23 5.45
CA GLN A 564 -18.02 -22.89 4.54
C GLN A 564 -17.71 -24.40 4.25
N PRO A 565 -18.42 -25.15 3.34
CA PRO A 565 -18.46 -25.03 1.83
C PRO A 565 -19.89 -25.23 1.22
N ALA A 566 -20.18 -25.43 -0.09
CA ALA A 566 -19.76 -24.87 -1.42
C ALA A 566 -20.65 -25.46 -2.59
N HIS A 567 -20.44 -25.04 -3.87
CA HIS A 567 -21.00 -25.60 -5.15
C HIS A 567 -22.51 -25.34 -5.50
N ALA A 568 -23.04 -25.48 -6.74
CA ALA A 568 -22.57 -25.24 -8.14
C ALA A 568 -23.73 -25.35 -9.21
N GLY A 569 -23.54 -24.79 -10.44
CA GLY A 569 -24.35 -25.02 -11.69
C GLY A 569 -25.57 -24.11 -11.95
N ALA A 570 -26.11 -23.90 -13.18
CA ALA A 570 -25.59 -24.01 -14.57
C ALA A 570 -26.52 -23.29 -15.63
N ALA A 571 -25.97 -22.77 -16.75
CA ALA A 571 -26.62 -22.30 -18.02
C ALA A 571 -27.66 -21.13 -17.97
N THR A 572 -28.09 -20.41 -19.04
CA THR A 572 -27.79 -20.39 -20.51
C THR A 572 -27.96 -18.95 -21.13
N ASN A 573 -27.51 -18.75 -22.38
CA ASN A 573 -27.30 -17.48 -23.12
C ASN A 573 -28.54 -16.63 -23.52
N ARG A 574 -28.31 -15.34 -23.83
CA ARG A 574 -28.71 -14.70 -25.12
C ARG A 574 -27.94 -13.37 -25.40
N GLU A 575 -27.96 -12.93 -26.66
CA GLU A 575 -27.06 -11.90 -27.23
C GLU A 575 -27.68 -10.50 -27.31
N THR A 576 -26.84 -9.47 -27.49
CA THR A 576 -27.23 -8.09 -27.89
C THR A 576 -26.27 -7.56 -28.96
N THR A 577 -26.81 -6.92 -29.98
CA THR A 577 -26.07 -6.37 -31.13
C THR A 577 -25.73 -4.88 -30.92
N GLU A 578 -24.48 -4.49 -31.12
CA GLU A 578 -24.11 -3.07 -31.32
C GLU A 578 -24.01 -2.75 -32.83
N MET A 579 -24.36 -1.52 -33.20
CA MET A 579 -24.10 -0.98 -34.55
C MET A 579 -22.95 0.02 -34.47
N ALA A 580 -21.89 -0.21 -35.25
CA ALA A 580 -20.84 0.78 -35.45
C ALA A 580 -21.32 1.95 -36.33
N ARG A 581 -20.64 3.08 -36.20
CA ARG A 581 -20.59 4.14 -37.22
C ARG A 581 -19.12 4.42 -37.52
N GLU A 582 -18.80 4.59 -38.79
CA GLU A 582 -17.43 4.79 -39.27
C GLU A 582 -17.01 6.26 -39.16
N SER A 583 -15.79 6.49 -38.67
CA SER A 583 -15.10 7.78 -38.71
C SER A 583 -14.19 7.83 -39.94
N GLN A 584 -14.11 9.00 -40.60
CA GLN A 584 -13.13 9.25 -41.66
C GLN A 584 -11.84 9.85 -41.05
N PRO A 585 -10.63 9.48 -41.54
CA PRO A 585 -9.37 9.82 -40.88
C PRO A 585 -8.95 11.28 -41.06
N ALA A 586 -8.39 11.87 -40.00
CA ALA A 586 -7.88 13.25 -39.97
C ALA A 586 -6.37 13.28 -39.70
N ASN A 587 -5.59 12.69 -40.61
CA ASN A 587 -4.13 12.58 -40.48
C ASN A 587 -3.42 13.83 -41.04
N THR A 588 -2.99 14.80 -40.19
CA THR A 588 -1.84 15.72 -40.45
C THR A 588 -1.60 16.80 -39.38
N GLY A 589 -2.58 17.13 -38.53
CA GLY A 589 -2.60 18.38 -37.76
C GLY A 589 -1.43 18.57 -36.80
N LEU A 590 -1.24 17.63 -35.88
CA LEU A 590 -0.24 17.70 -34.81
C LEU A 590 1.20 17.78 -35.34
N THR A 591 1.52 16.98 -36.37
CA THR A 591 2.87 16.92 -36.95
C THR A 591 3.32 18.23 -37.60
N LEU A 592 2.40 18.96 -38.23
CA LEU A 592 2.69 20.26 -38.84
C LEU A 592 2.84 21.35 -37.76
N ALA A 593 2.01 21.31 -36.71
CA ALA A 593 2.08 22.24 -35.59
C ALA A 593 3.40 22.11 -34.79
N LEU A 594 3.85 20.87 -34.53
CA LEU A 594 5.03 20.61 -33.70
C LEU A 594 6.38 20.73 -34.43
N ASN A 595 6.43 20.87 -35.76
CA ASN A 595 7.68 20.79 -36.52
C ASN A 595 8.80 21.72 -36.01
N LYS A 596 8.46 22.95 -35.61
CA LYS A 596 9.43 23.95 -35.10
C LYS A 596 10.05 23.60 -33.73
N ASP A 597 9.36 22.79 -32.93
CA ASP A 597 9.71 22.49 -31.54
C ASP A 597 9.91 20.98 -31.27
N ILE A 598 9.81 20.11 -32.29
CA ILE A 598 9.89 18.64 -32.12
C ILE A 598 11.20 18.15 -31.47
N TRP A 599 12.29 18.92 -31.59
CA TRP A 599 13.55 18.64 -30.89
C TRP A 599 13.44 18.76 -29.35
N ARG A 600 12.39 19.40 -28.83
CA ARG A 600 12.05 19.45 -27.40
C ARG A 600 11.14 18.30 -26.96
N ALA A 601 10.72 17.43 -27.88
CA ALA A 601 9.75 16.39 -27.60
C ALA A 601 10.38 15.06 -27.17
N ASN A 602 9.83 14.49 -26.11
CA ASN A 602 10.09 13.13 -25.70
C ASN A 602 9.43 12.17 -26.70
N PHE A 603 10.21 11.23 -27.27
CA PHE A 603 9.73 10.24 -28.23
C PHE A 603 8.45 9.51 -27.79
N TYR A 604 8.35 9.12 -26.50
CA TYR A 604 7.16 8.43 -25.98
C TYR A 604 5.93 9.35 -25.95
N ARG A 605 6.09 10.62 -25.55
CA ARG A 605 4.98 11.60 -25.52
C ARG A 605 4.50 11.94 -26.92
N PHE A 606 5.42 12.11 -27.87
CA PHE A 606 5.09 12.32 -29.28
C PHE A 606 4.26 11.17 -29.85
N CYS A 607 4.67 9.91 -29.61
CA CYS A 607 3.92 8.73 -30.06
C CYS A 607 2.56 8.56 -29.37
N GLN A 608 2.42 8.94 -28.09
CA GLN A 608 1.12 9.00 -27.42
C GLN A 608 0.19 10.02 -28.07
N LEU A 609 0.68 11.24 -28.32
CA LEU A 609 -0.14 12.33 -28.85
C LEU A 609 -0.66 12.03 -30.27
N LEU A 610 0.12 11.33 -31.10
CA LEU A 610 -0.33 10.82 -32.40
C LEU A 610 -1.51 9.85 -32.29
N GLU A 611 -1.48 8.93 -31.32
CA GLU A 611 -2.58 7.99 -31.07
C GLU A 611 -3.79 8.65 -30.38
N GLN A 612 -3.60 9.80 -29.72
CA GLN A 612 -4.67 10.62 -29.16
C GLN A 612 -5.34 11.51 -30.21
N GLU A 613 -4.62 11.92 -31.27
CA GLU A 613 -5.16 12.71 -32.39
C GLU A 613 -6.14 11.89 -33.24
N ASN A 614 -5.84 10.60 -33.49
CA ASN A 614 -6.70 9.69 -34.25
C ASN A 614 -6.97 8.37 -33.49
N PRO A 615 -7.89 8.35 -32.49
CA PRO A 615 -8.15 7.17 -31.65
C PRO A 615 -8.70 5.94 -32.38
N ASP A 616 -9.38 6.15 -33.51
CA ASP A 616 -9.98 5.10 -34.35
C ASP A 616 -8.95 4.46 -35.31
N ALA A 617 -7.73 5.01 -35.41
CA ALA A 617 -6.67 4.52 -36.28
C ALA A 617 -5.89 3.34 -35.65
N PRO A 618 -5.24 2.48 -36.45
CA PRO A 618 -4.38 1.43 -35.92
C PRO A 618 -3.21 2.01 -35.12
N LYS A 619 -3.07 1.52 -33.88
CA LYS A 619 -2.01 1.90 -32.93
C LYS A 619 -0.61 1.62 -33.51
N LEU A 620 0.39 2.45 -33.20
CA LEU A 620 1.68 2.49 -33.91
C LEU A 620 2.41 1.13 -33.93
N GLY A 621 2.85 0.71 -35.11
CA GLY A 621 3.61 -0.51 -35.37
C GLY A 621 2.85 -1.82 -35.13
N THR A 622 1.52 -1.78 -35.00
CA THR A 622 0.70 -2.98 -34.75
C THR A 622 0.44 -3.83 -35.99
N THR A 623 0.36 -3.21 -37.16
CA THR A 623 0.00 -3.89 -38.41
C THR A 623 1.22 -4.48 -39.14
N SER A 624 0.92 -5.19 -40.24
CA SER A 624 1.90 -5.73 -41.21
C SER A 624 2.31 -4.72 -42.28
N HIS A 625 1.52 -3.67 -42.54
CA HIS A 625 1.78 -2.71 -43.60
C HIS A 625 2.29 -1.39 -43.01
N PRO A 626 3.48 -0.89 -43.40
CA PRO A 626 3.94 0.40 -42.92
C PRO A 626 3.00 1.53 -43.35
N GLY A 627 2.25 1.36 -44.45
CA GLY A 627 1.24 2.30 -44.94
C GLY A 627 0.27 2.79 -43.87
N ASP A 628 -0.08 1.95 -42.90
CA ASP A 628 -1.06 2.24 -41.86
C ASP A 628 -0.51 3.13 -40.74
N ASP A 629 0.82 3.12 -40.52
CA ASP A 629 1.47 3.97 -39.52
C ASP A 629 1.41 5.45 -39.98
N PRO A 630 0.86 6.40 -39.19
CA PRO A 630 0.66 7.79 -39.60
C PRO A 630 1.96 8.60 -39.78
N VAL A 631 3.11 8.06 -39.38
CA VAL A 631 4.42 8.72 -39.40
C VAL A 631 5.52 7.71 -39.79
N ARG A 632 6.54 8.16 -40.52
CA ARG A 632 7.74 7.38 -40.84
C ARG A 632 8.90 7.78 -39.94
N PHE A 633 9.36 6.88 -39.07
CA PHE A 633 10.55 7.12 -38.26
C PHE A 633 11.82 6.76 -39.04
N ARG A 634 12.69 7.74 -39.27
CA ARG A 634 13.96 7.58 -40.00
C ARG A 634 15.13 8.13 -39.14
N PRO A 635 16.31 7.50 -39.12
CA PRO A 635 17.47 8.06 -38.42
C PRO A 635 17.93 9.42 -38.97
N TRP A 636 18.64 10.17 -38.14
CA TRP A 636 19.35 11.38 -38.53
C TRP A 636 20.76 11.04 -39.05
N PRO A 637 21.13 11.44 -40.29
CA PRO A 637 22.38 10.99 -40.92
C PRO A 637 23.66 11.68 -40.42
N GLY A 638 23.56 12.80 -39.69
CA GLY A 638 24.73 13.57 -39.27
C GLY A 638 25.32 13.11 -37.93
N MET A 639 26.65 12.94 -37.87
CA MET A 639 27.42 12.36 -36.76
C MET A 639 27.58 13.23 -35.49
N GLY A 640 26.90 14.37 -35.38
CA GLY A 640 27.02 15.26 -34.21
C GLY A 640 26.21 14.75 -33.02
N PHE A 641 26.81 14.76 -31.81
CA PHE A 641 26.17 14.32 -30.56
C PHE A 641 24.72 14.84 -30.42
N PRO A 642 23.73 13.96 -30.18
CA PRO A 642 22.34 14.37 -30.16
C PRO A 642 21.97 15.05 -28.84
N VAL A 643 21.30 16.20 -28.94
CA VAL A 643 20.76 16.96 -27.80
C VAL A 643 19.36 16.42 -27.39
N SER A 644 18.73 15.62 -28.25
CA SER A 644 17.32 15.23 -28.17
C SER A 644 17.06 13.90 -28.90
N THR A 645 16.00 13.19 -28.53
CA THR A 645 15.59 11.90 -29.15
C THR A 645 14.98 12.06 -30.55
N LEU A 646 14.31 13.18 -30.78
CA LEU A 646 13.74 13.61 -32.06
C LEU A 646 14.46 14.87 -32.54
N LYS A 647 14.46 15.15 -33.86
CA LYS A 647 15.24 16.26 -34.43
C LYS A 647 14.49 17.14 -35.44
N ALA A 648 13.68 16.57 -36.32
CA ALA A 648 12.96 17.32 -37.36
C ALA A 648 11.72 16.54 -37.85
N VAL A 649 10.73 17.26 -38.41
CA VAL A 649 9.70 16.67 -39.29
C VAL A 649 9.99 17.10 -40.74
N GLU A 650 10.04 16.12 -41.63
CA GLU A 650 10.19 16.29 -43.07
C GLU A 650 8.88 15.85 -43.75
N THR A 651 8.26 16.74 -44.51
CA THR A 651 7.09 16.47 -45.37
C THR A 651 7.55 16.44 -46.83
N ASP A 652 7.07 15.49 -47.61
CA ASP A 652 7.28 15.46 -49.05
C ASP A 652 6.37 16.51 -49.72
N GLU A 653 6.95 17.51 -50.38
CA GLU A 653 6.21 18.55 -51.09
C GLU A 653 5.62 18.04 -52.43
N ASP A 654 6.23 17.02 -53.04
CA ASP A 654 5.74 16.39 -54.27
C ASP A 654 4.60 15.38 -53.99
N HIS A 655 4.56 14.81 -52.78
CA HIS A 655 3.51 13.87 -52.34
C HIS A 655 2.85 14.28 -51.00
N PRO A 656 1.98 15.30 -50.97
CA PRO A 656 1.31 15.77 -49.75
C PRO A 656 0.39 14.76 -49.05
N THR A 657 0.05 13.65 -49.71
CA THR A 657 -0.72 12.53 -49.14
C THR A 657 0.15 11.44 -48.50
N SER A 658 1.48 11.57 -48.57
CA SER A 658 2.42 10.66 -47.91
C SER A 658 2.55 10.99 -46.41
N PRO A 659 2.71 9.98 -45.52
CA PRO A 659 2.86 10.23 -44.09
C PRO A 659 4.21 10.89 -43.77
N PRO A 660 4.23 11.93 -42.92
CA PRO A 660 5.43 12.72 -42.65
C PRO A 660 6.56 11.87 -42.06
N THR A 661 7.79 12.24 -42.41
CA THR A 661 9.02 11.67 -41.86
C THR A 661 9.40 12.39 -40.56
N VAL A 662 9.73 11.62 -39.52
CA VAL A 662 10.27 12.14 -38.25
C VAL A 662 11.68 11.61 -38.06
N ARG A 663 12.64 12.53 -37.91
CA ARG A 663 14.06 12.20 -37.73
C ARG A 663 14.35 11.85 -36.27
N THR A 664 14.72 10.60 -36.03
CA THR A 664 15.19 10.07 -34.73
C THR A 664 16.71 10.12 -34.63
N THR A 665 17.25 10.15 -33.41
CA THR A 665 18.71 10.21 -33.16
C THR A 665 19.28 8.96 -32.51
N PHE A 666 18.42 8.03 -32.10
CA PHE A 666 18.72 6.84 -31.30
C PHE A 666 18.21 5.58 -32.02
N LEU A 667 18.82 4.42 -31.74
CA LEU A 667 18.48 3.10 -32.34
C LEU A 667 18.48 3.09 -33.89
N GLY A 668 19.22 4.01 -34.51
CA GLY A 668 19.32 4.12 -35.97
C GLY A 668 20.34 3.13 -36.55
N VAL A 669 20.00 2.49 -37.67
CA VAL A 669 20.96 1.64 -38.39
C VAL A 669 22.08 2.48 -39.03
N TYR A 670 21.86 3.78 -39.24
CA TYR A 670 22.87 4.79 -39.59
C TYR A 670 22.74 6.02 -38.68
N GLY A 671 23.77 6.87 -38.62
CA GLY A 671 23.85 8.03 -37.73
C GLY A 671 24.82 7.83 -36.56
N VAL A 672 24.55 8.46 -35.42
CA VAL A 672 25.48 8.51 -34.26
C VAL A 672 25.61 7.16 -33.55
N ASP A 673 24.48 6.50 -33.24
CA ASP A 673 24.43 5.20 -32.56
C ASP A 673 24.65 4.00 -33.53
N SER A 674 25.30 4.21 -34.67
CA SER A 674 25.17 3.29 -35.81
C SER A 674 25.93 1.97 -35.66
N PRO A 675 25.30 0.83 -36.04
CA PRO A 675 25.95 -0.47 -36.22
C PRO A 675 26.82 -0.58 -37.48
N LEU A 676 26.82 0.38 -38.40
CA LEU A 676 27.40 0.22 -39.74
C LEU A 676 28.90 0.57 -39.80
N PRO A 677 29.67 -0.08 -40.69
CA PRO A 677 31.06 0.27 -40.94
C PRO A 677 31.23 1.72 -41.43
N THR A 678 32.24 2.40 -40.88
CA THR A 678 32.56 3.82 -41.11
C THR A 678 32.47 4.28 -42.57
N PRO A 679 32.95 3.56 -43.60
CA PRO A 679 32.85 4.00 -44.99
C PRO A 679 31.41 4.26 -45.47
N TYR A 680 30.44 3.42 -45.06
CA TYR A 680 29.03 3.65 -45.39
C TYR A 680 28.48 4.91 -44.69
N LEU A 681 28.91 5.16 -43.45
CA LEU A 681 28.49 6.33 -42.69
C LEU A 681 29.13 7.62 -43.25
N ASP A 682 30.38 7.57 -43.70
CA ASP A 682 31.03 8.67 -44.41
C ASP A 682 30.34 8.95 -45.75
N ASP A 683 30.03 7.93 -46.55
CA ASP A 683 29.33 8.08 -47.84
C ASP A 683 27.93 8.69 -47.67
N MET A 684 27.20 8.27 -46.63
CA MET A 684 25.87 8.81 -46.28
C MET A 684 25.94 10.23 -45.71
N ALA A 685 26.89 10.52 -44.81
CA ALA A 685 27.06 11.85 -44.21
C ALA A 685 27.60 12.88 -45.23
N GLN A 686 28.45 12.46 -46.16
CA GLN A 686 29.00 13.28 -47.24
C GLN A 686 28.08 13.35 -48.48
N ARG A 687 26.94 12.64 -48.46
CA ARG A 687 25.91 12.62 -49.53
C ARG A 687 26.45 12.26 -50.91
N ARG A 688 27.27 11.21 -51.00
CA ARG A 688 27.81 10.72 -52.29
C ARG A 688 26.72 10.10 -53.17
N GLU A 689 27.00 9.92 -54.46
CA GLU A 689 26.02 9.33 -55.40
C GLU A 689 25.51 7.96 -54.91
N GLY A 690 24.20 7.72 -55.01
CA GLY A 690 23.55 6.50 -54.53
C GLY A 690 23.24 6.44 -53.03
N HIS A 691 23.70 7.40 -52.21
CA HIS A 691 23.45 7.36 -50.76
C HIS A 691 21.95 7.37 -50.40
N GLU A 692 21.11 8.03 -51.19
CA GLU A 692 19.66 8.13 -50.97
C GLU A 692 18.96 6.77 -51.05
N THR A 693 19.38 5.92 -51.99
CA THR A 693 18.85 4.55 -52.16
C THR A 693 19.26 3.66 -50.99
N VAL A 694 20.53 3.75 -50.56
CA VAL A 694 21.05 3.01 -49.39
C VAL A 694 20.34 3.46 -48.11
N THR A 695 20.16 4.77 -47.92
CA THR A 695 19.43 5.37 -46.79
C THR A 695 17.99 4.85 -46.76
N SER A 696 17.28 4.91 -47.89
CA SER A 696 15.88 4.47 -48.01
C SER A 696 15.67 2.99 -47.73
N PHE A 697 16.68 2.15 -48.00
CA PHE A 697 16.66 0.72 -47.64
C PHE A 697 16.87 0.51 -46.13
N LEU A 698 17.84 1.20 -45.53
CA LEU A 698 18.16 1.11 -44.09
C LEU A 698 17.06 1.72 -43.19
N ASP A 699 16.31 2.68 -43.72
CA ASP A 699 15.12 3.25 -43.07
C ASP A 699 14.05 2.20 -42.75
N ILE A 700 13.87 1.17 -43.60
CA ILE A 700 12.86 0.12 -43.41
C ILE A 700 13.07 -0.60 -42.07
N PHE A 701 14.32 -0.99 -41.80
CA PHE A 701 14.72 -1.65 -40.57
C PHE A 701 14.63 -0.69 -39.38
N SER A 702 15.16 0.53 -39.53
CA SER A 702 15.17 1.56 -38.48
C SER A 702 13.76 1.95 -38.02
N HIS A 703 12.82 2.09 -38.96
CA HIS A 703 11.42 2.39 -38.69
C HIS A 703 10.75 1.26 -37.90
N ARG A 704 10.98 -0.01 -38.27
CA ARG A 704 10.38 -1.15 -37.57
C ARG A 704 10.98 -1.36 -36.17
N ILE A 705 12.30 -1.17 -36.00
CA ILE A 705 12.95 -1.19 -34.67
C ILE A 705 12.35 -0.11 -33.78
N THR A 706 12.24 1.13 -34.28
CA THR A 706 11.70 2.27 -33.53
C THR A 706 10.24 2.05 -33.11
N THR A 707 9.38 1.55 -34.00
CA THR A 707 7.97 1.29 -33.66
C THR A 707 7.80 0.14 -32.68
N GLN A 708 8.57 -0.95 -32.80
CA GLN A 708 8.52 -2.03 -31.80
C GLN A 708 9.06 -1.58 -30.43
N TYR A 709 10.10 -0.73 -30.40
CA TYR A 709 10.63 -0.15 -29.16
C TYR A 709 9.59 0.71 -28.40
N TYR A 710 8.76 1.47 -29.13
CA TYR A 710 7.59 2.16 -28.55
C TYR A 710 6.56 1.18 -27.99
N ARG A 711 6.19 0.13 -28.75
CA ARG A 711 5.22 -0.88 -28.32
C ARG A 711 5.67 -1.63 -27.05
N ILE A 712 6.96 -1.93 -26.92
CA ILE A 712 7.54 -2.57 -25.72
C ILE A 712 7.38 -1.68 -24.50
N TRP A 713 7.75 -0.39 -24.58
CA TRP A 713 7.55 0.56 -23.48
C TRP A 713 6.08 0.67 -23.10
N ARG A 714 5.19 0.84 -24.09
CA ARG A 714 3.75 0.95 -23.87
C ARG A 714 3.18 -0.28 -23.16
N LYS A 715 3.60 -1.49 -23.55
CA LYS A 715 3.13 -2.77 -22.98
C LYS A 715 3.29 -2.83 -21.45
N TYR A 716 4.30 -2.17 -20.89
CA TYR A 716 4.57 -2.17 -19.45
C TYR A 716 4.12 -0.89 -18.74
N ALA A 717 3.96 0.23 -19.45
CA ALA A 717 3.49 1.51 -18.92
C ALA A 717 1.96 1.53 -18.66
N TYR A 718 1.48 0.83 -17.62
CA TYR A 718 0.04 0.65 -17.33
C TYR A 718 -0.83 1.92 -17.40
N PRO A 719 -0.44 3.11 -16.87
CA PRO A 719 -1.24 4.33 -17.01
C PRO A 719 -1.42 4.79 -18.47
N ALA A 720 -0.47 4.48 -19.37
CA ALA A 720 -0.55 4.77 -20.80
C ALA A 720 -1.33 3.70 -21.62
N THR A 721 -1.73 2.60 -20.97
CA THR A 721 -2.63 1.58 -21.56
C THR A 721 -4.01 1.57 -20.93
N PHE A 722 -4.27 2.35 -19.88
CA PHE A 722 -5.54 2.32 -19.16
C PHE A 722 -6.70 2.84 -20.02
N GLU A 723 -7.62 1.95 -20.39
CA GLU A 723 -8.79 2.29 -21.21
C GLU A 723 -10.05 2.43 -20.34
N ALA A 724 -10.92 3.38 -20.67
CA ALA A 724 -12.07 3.76 -19.83
C ALA A 724 -12.97 2.56 -19.48
N GLY A 725 -13.35 2.46 -18.20
CA GLY A 725 -14.02 1.28 -17.65
C GLY A 725 -13.13 0.06 -17.40
N GLY A 726 -11.80 0.17 -17.57
CA GLY A 726 -10.84 -0.93 -17.34
C GLY A 726 -10.89 -1.99 -18.44
N ARG A 727 -11.08 -1.56 -19.69
CA ARG A 727 -11.24 -2.47 -20.86
C ARG A 727 -9.92 -3.08 -21.34
N ASP A 728 -8.79 -2.48 -21.00
CA ASP A 728 -7.47 -2.93 -21.42
C ASP A 728 -7.07 -4.27 -20.79
N ALA A 729 -6.17 -4.99 -21.46
CA ALA A 729 -5.76 -6.34 -21.04
C ALA A 729 -5.15 -6.38 -19.63
N THR A 730 -4.47 -5.32 -19.19
CA THR A 730 -3.85 -5.26 -17.86
C THR A 730 -4.91 -5.07 -16.77
N SER A 731 -5.88 -4.17 -16.99
CA SER A 731 -7.07 -4.03 -16.16
C SER A 731 -7.88 -5.33 -16.08
N GLN A 732 -8.08 -6.02 -17.21
CA GLN A 732 -8.79 -7.31 -17.24
C GLN A 732 -8.05 -8.41 -16.47
N CYS A 733 -6.72 -8.49 -16.57
CA CYS A 733 -5.90 -9.37 -15.73
C CYS A 733 -6.03 -9.02 -14.23
N LEU A 734 -6.02 -7.73 -13.86
CA LEU A 734 -6.23 -7.26 -12.49
C LEU A 734 -7.61 -7.64 -11.94
N LEU A 735 -8.67 -7.50 -12.74
CA LEU A 735 -10.02 -7.95 -12.38
C LEU A 735 -10.11 -9.48 -12.30
N GLY A 736 -9.36 -10.20 -13.13
CA GLY A 736 -9.13 -11.65 -13.05
C GLY A 736 -8.59 -12.09 -11.69
N LEU A 737 -7.63 -11.36 -11.10
CA LEU A 737 -7.07 -11.65 -9.77
C LEU A 737 -8.09 -11.54 -8.61
N VAL A 738 -9.26 -10.94 -8.84
CA VAL A 738 -10.37 -10.86 -7.88
C VAL A 738 -11.57 -11.75 -8.30
N GLY A 739 -11.43 -12.51 -9.38
CA GLY A 739 -12.50 -13.39 -9.91
C GLY A 739 -13.58 -12.65 -10.71
N LEU A 740 -13.31 -11.42 -11.16
CA LEU A 740 -14.21 -10.60 -11.98
C LEU A 740 -13.87 -10.62 -13.48
N GLY A 741 -12.84 -11.36 -13.88
CA GLY A 741 -12.40 -11.54 -15.27
C GLY A 741 -13.04 -12.73 -16.00
N ILE A 742 -14.11 -13.34 -15.47
CA ILE A 742 -14.86 -14.41 -16.16
C ILE A 742 -15.98 -13.75 -16.97
N PRO A 743 -16.12 -14.01 -18.28
CA PRO A 743 -17.23 -13.45 -19.07
C PRO A 743 -18.60 -13.66 -18.41
N GLY A 744 -19.42 -12.60 -18.38
CA GLY A 744 -20.72 -12.60 -17.71
C GLY A 744 -20.72 -12.29 -16.20
N THR A 745 -19.57 -12.23 -15.51
CA THR A 745 -19.57 -11.74 -14.11
C THR A 745 -19.88 -10.26 -14.01
N ALA A 746 -19.39 -9.47 -14.98
CA ALA A 746 -19.63 -8.03 -15.06
C ALA A 746 -21.13 -7.69 -15.15
N GLU A 747 -21.89 -8.39 -15.99
CA GLU A 747 -23.33 -8.15 -16.22
C GLU A 747 -24.20 -8.33 -14.96
N ARG A 748 -23.76 -9.19 -14.02
CA ARG A 748 -24.46 -9.41 -12.75
C ARG A 748 -24.20 -8.29 -11.73
N VAL A 749 -23.24 -7.41 -12.00
CA VAL A 749 -22.91 -6.24 -11.20
C VAL A 749 -23.46 -5.01 -11.91
N ALA A 750 -24.42 -4.32 -11.30
CA ALA A 750 -25.09 -3.16 -11.91
C ALA A 750 -24.22 -1.88 -11.98
N THR A 751 -22.88 -2.02 -11.90
CA THR A 751 -21.93 -0.92 -11.75
C THR A 751 -20.61 -1.22 -12.49
N PRO A 752 -19.94 -0.21 -13.08
CA PRO A 752 -18.67 -0.37 -13.79
C PRO A 752 -17.58 -1.06 -12.95
N VAL A 753 -17.07 -2.16 -13.50
CA VAL A 753 -16.14 -3.08 -12.82
C VAL A 753 -14.79 -2.41 -12.51
N SER A 754 -14.41 -1.35 -13.21
CA SER A 754 -13.18 -0.57 -12.94
C SER A 754 -13.04 -0.07 -11.50
N ARG A 755 -14.14 0.18 -10.76
CA ARG A 755 -14.04 0.59 -9.35
C ARG A 755 -13.45 -0.49 -8.45
N PHE A 756 -13.50 -1.74 -8.86
CA PHE A 756 -12.84 -2.83 -8.15
C PHE A 756 -11.31 -2.78 -8.29
N LEU A 757 -10.76 -2.01 -9.24
CA LEU A 757 -9.33 -1.69 -9.31
C LEU A 757 -8.85 -0.86 -8.10
N ALA A 758 -9.73 -0.04 -7.50
CA ALA A 758 -9.44 0.70 -6.25
C ALA A 758 -9.32 -0.22 -5.02
N LEU A 759 -9.93 -1.41 -5.08
CA LEU A 759 -10.16 -2.29 -3.94
C LEU A 759 -9.39 -3.62 -4.06
N LEU A 760 -8.46 -3.73 -5.03
CA LEU A 760 -7.74 -4.98 -5.33
C LEU A 760 -7.08 -5.58 -4.09
N GLY A 761 -6.30 -4.78 -3.34
CA GLY A 761 -5.62 -5.25 -2.13
C GLY A 761 -6.59 -5.77 -1.07
N THR A 762 -7.73 -5.10 -0.91
CA THR A 762 -8.80 -5.45 0.03
C THR A 762 -9.55 -6.73 -0.36
N MET A 763 -9.94 -6.87 -1.62
CA MET A 763 -10.80 -7.96 -2.09
C MET A 763 -10.05 -9.25 -2.40
N ARG A 764 -8.74 -9.15 -2.64
CA ARG A 764 -7.88 -10.31 -2.89
C ARG A 764 -7.68 -11.18 -1.65
N LEU A 765 -7.75 -10.60 -0.46
CA LEU A 765 -7.76 -11.35 0.80
C LEU A 765 -8.86 -12.44 0.74
N PRO A 766 -8.61 -13.68 1.18
CA PRO A 766 -9.63 -14.73 1.14
C PRO A 766 -10.81 -14.43 2.06
N THR A 767 -10.53 -13.75 3.17
CA THR A 767 -11.47 -13.40 4.23
C THR A 767 -12.09 -12.04 3.97
N ARG A 768 -13.26 -11.80 4.57
CA ARG A 768 -14.02 -10.55 4.40
C ARG A 768 -14.07 -9.87 5.76
N ASN A 769 -13.05 -9.07 6.02
CA ASN A 769 -12.83 -8.43 7.31
C ASN A 769 -13.54 -7.07 7.42
N ALA A 770 -13.61 -6.56 8.66
CA ALA A 770 -14.17 -5.25 8.96
C ALA A 770 -13.38 -4.10 8.30
N GLU A 771 -12.05 -4.22 8.13
CA GLU A 771 -11.26 -3.22 7.41
C GLU A 771 -11.78 -3.00 5.98
N GLY A 772 -12.10 -4.07 5.26
CA GLY A 772 -12.56 -3.95 3.90
C GLY A 772 -13.92 -3.30 3.76
N ILE A 773 -14.86 -3.52 4.69
CA ILE A 773 -16.13 -2.79 4.71
C ILE A 773 -15.89 -1.28 4.94
N ARG A 774 -14.93 -0.91 5.82
CA ARG A 774 -14.52 0.50 5.99
C ARG A 774 -13.92 1.07 4.69
N ALA A 775 -13.11 0.29 3.96
CA ALA A 775 -12.55 0.71 2.68
C ALA A 775 -13.61 0.88 1.58
N LEU A 776 -14.64 0.02 1.51
CA LEU A 776 -15.79 0.20 0.61
C LEU A 776 -16.48 1.55 0.86
N VAL A 777 -16.72 1.91 2.13
CA VAL A 777 -17.36 3.17 2.50
C VAL A 777 -16.45 4.36 2.21
N SER A 778 -15.17 4.31 2.59
CA SER A 778 -14.21 5.41 2.38
C SER A 778 -13.93 5.69 0.89
N LEU A 779 -14.09 4.69 0.01
CA LEU A 779 -14.05 4.88 -1.44
C LEU A 779 -15.26 5.67 -1.97
N LEU A 780 -16.45 5.47 -1.39
CA LEU A 780 -17.69 6.13 -1.78
C LEU A 780 -17.86 7.52 -1.16
N ALA A 781 -17.50 7.66 0.13
CA ALA A 781 -17.81 8.80 0.98
C ALA A 781 -16.64 9.03 1.96
N PRO A 782 -15.64 9.85 1.57
CA PRO A 782 -14.42 10.01 2.36
C PRO A 782 -14.64 10.73 3.71
N ASN A 783 -15.75 11.46 3.88
CA ASN A 783 -16.09 12.12 5.16
C ASN A 783 -16.94 11.20 6.08
N THR A 784 -17.33 10.00 5.63
CA THR A 784 -18.12 9.03 6.39
C THR A 784 -17.24 8.05 7.17
N ARG A 785 -17.31 8.10 8.50
CA ARG A 785 -16.72 7.10 9.40
C ARG A 785 -17.58 5.83 9.42
N THR A 786 -16.94 4.66 9.57
CA THR A 786 -17.62 3.36 9.65
C THR A 786 -17.25 2.60 10.92
N ILE A 787 -18.26 2.34 11.76
CA ILE A 787 -18.17 1.48 12.95
C ILE A 787 -18.85 0.15 12.62
N ILE A 788 -18.20 -0.96 12.95
CA ILE A 788 -18.70 -2.31 12.70
C ILE A 788 -18.82 -3.03 14.03
N THR A 789 -19.94 -3.72 14.24
CA THR A 789 -20.26 -4.44 15.48
C THR A 789 -20.66 -5.86 15.15
N GLU A 790 -19.96 -6.81 15.76
CA GLU A 790 -20.10 -8.24 15.52
C GLU A 790 -20.15 -8.96 16.88
N PRO A 791 -21.07 -9.91 17.11
CA PRO A 791 -22.19 -10.31 16.25
C PRO A 791 -23.40 -9.34 16.31
N ASP A 792 -24.29 -9.37 15.30
CA ASP A 792 -25.64 -8.73 15.36
C ASP A 792 -26.75 -9.80 15.39
N PRO A 793 -27.21 -10.27 16.57
CA PRO A 793 -28.06 -11.44 16.65
C PRO A 793 -29.42 -11.33 15.93
N VAL A 794 -29.68 -12.27 15.04
CA VAL A 794 -30.93 -12.48 14.32
C VAL A 794 -31.87 -13.37 15.14
N LYS A 795 -33.19 -13.27 14.92
CA LYS A 795 -34.16 -14.31 15.34
C LYS A 795 -34.56 -15.12 14.12
N VAL A 796 -34.34 -16.42 14.14
CA VAL A 796 -34.62 -17.35 13.03
C VAL A 796 -35.79 -18.26 13.43
N HIS A 797 -36.67 -18.63 12.49
CA HIS A 797 -37.76 -19.56 12.79
C HIS A 797 -37.24 -21.01 12.90
N ILE A 798 -37.95 -21.86 13.65
CA ILE A 798 -37.65 -23.30 13.72
C ILE A 798 -38.87 -24.05 13.19
N ASP A 799 -38.77 -24.52 11.94
CA ASP A 799 -39.85 -25.26 11.28
C ASP A 799 -40.06 -26.63 11.94
N ASN A 800 -39.01 -27.45 11.96
CA ASN A 800 -39.00 -28.76 12.63
C ASN A 800 -38.77 -28.59 14.14
N ARG A 801 -39.86 -28.39 14.88
CA ARG A 801 -39.84 -28.23 16.34
C ARG A 801 -39.42 -29.51 17.04
N SER A 802 -38.54 -29.38 18.01
CA SER A 802 -38.15 -30.46 18.92
C SER A 802 -39.32 -30.81 19.86
N GLY A 803 -39.81 -32.05 19.80
CA GLY A 803 -40.97 -32.54 20.55
C GLY A 803 -40.76 -33.93 21.13
N LEU A 804 -41.55 -34.28 22.15
CA LEU A 804 -41.49 -35.56 22.85
C LEU A 804 -42.37 -36.64 22.18
N ILE A 805 -42.27 -36.76 20.85
CA ILE A 805 -43.08 -37.67 20.03
C ILE A 805 -42.25 -38.92 19.70
N SER A 806 -42.88 -40.10 19.76
CA SER A 806 -42.19 -41.41 19.59
C SER A 806 -41.36 -41.51 18.31
N GLU A 807 -41.86 -40.92 17.23
CA GLU A 807 -41.29 -40.93 15.88
C GLU A 807 -40.10 -39.97 15.70
N ASN A 808 -40.00 -38.91 16.52
CA ASN A 808 -39.02 -37.83 16.35
C ASN A 808 -38.19 -37.62 17.63
N ARG A 809 -37.42 -38.66 17.99
CA ARG A 809 -36.65 -38.73 19.25
C ARG A 809 -35.45 -37.78 19.26
N VAL A 810 -35.64 -36.61 19.86
CA VAL A 810 -34.60 -35.61 20.12
C VAL A 810 -33.46 -36.20 20.96
N ARG A 811 -32.21 -36.20 20.44
CA ARG A 811 -31.01 -36.57 21.22
C ARG A 811 -30.35 -35.33 21.81
N LEU A 812 -30.01 -35.35 23.11
CA LEU A 812 -29.30 -34.23 23.76
C LEU A 812 -27.95 -33.90 23.11
N SER A 813 -27.28 -34.87 22.48
CA SER A 813 -26.04 -34.66 21.71
C SER A 813 -26.22 -33.77 20.47
N GLN A 814 -27.45 -33.70 19.92
CA GLN A 814 -27.80 -32.78 18.82
C GLN A 814 -28.08 -31.36 19.33
N ARG A 815 -28.16 -31.16 20.67
CA ARG A 815 -28.30 -29.87 21.36
C ARG A 815 -29.46 -29.01 20.83
N ALA A 816 -30.60 -29.68 20.62
CA ALA A 816 -31.87 -29.13 20.18
C ALA A 816 -32.35 -27.91 20.97
N THR A 817 -32.90 -26.92 20.26
CA THR A 817 -33.44 -25.68 20.83
C THR A 817 -34.96 -25.78 21.06
N LEU A 818 -35.40 -25.44 22.28
CA LEU A 818 -36.82 -25.38 22.64
C LEU A 818 -37.42 -24.04 22.25
N GLY A 819 -38.39 -24.03 21.32
CA GLY A 819 -39.16 -22.83 20.99
C GLY A 819 -39.72 -22.82 19.56
N LYS A 820 -40.34 -21.69 19.19
CA LYS A 820 -40.72 -21.38 17.80
C LYS A 820 -39.62 -20.60 17.05
N THR A 821 -38.63 -20.09 17.76
CA THR A 821 -37.52 -19.31 17.19
C THR A 821 -36.21 -19.60 17.91
N ALA A 822 -35.13 -19.67 17.14
CA ALA A 822 -33.76 -19.60 17.64
C ALA A 822 -33.28 -18.15 17.63
N LYS A 823 -32.14 -17.89 18.28
CA LYS A 823 -31.26 -16.79 17.88
C LYS A 823 -30.18 -17.36 16.96
N GLU A 824 -29.72 -16.56 16.02
CA GLU A 824 -28.50 -16.81 15.25
C GLU A 824 -27.56 -15.61 15.42
N ALA A 825 -26.25 -15.82 15.47
CA ALA A 825 -25.26 -14.77 15.73
C ALA A 825 -24.12 -14.70 14.70
N CYS A 826 -24.04 -15.65 13.76
CA CYS A 826 -22.89 -15.78 12.86
C CYS A 826 -23.19 -15.34 11.41
N SER A 827 -24.46 -15.11 11.07
CA SER A 827 -24.95 -14.82 9.72
C SER A 827 -25.03 -13.34 9.35
N ARG A 828 -24.95 -12.42 10.33
CA ARG A 828 -25.12 -10.98 10.08
C ARG A 828 -24.18 -10.09 10.89
N VAL A 829 -23.62 -9.09 10.23
CA VAL A 829 -22.84 -7.99 10.83
C VAL A 829 -23.66 -6.70 10.91
N LEU A 830 -23.38 -5.84 11.90
CA LEU A 830 -23.96 -4.50 11.99
C LEU A 830 -22.93 -3.45 11.52
N VAL A 831 -23.27 -2.74 10.45
CA VAL A 831 -22.49 -1.61 9.93
C VAL A 831 -23.21 -0.31 10.30
N THR A 832 -22.52 0.57 11.03
CA THR A 832 -23.00 1.90 11.41
C THR A 832 -22.12 2.95 10.76
N LEU A 833 -22.71 3.73 9.88
CA LEU A 833 -22.09 4.86 9.19
C LEU A 833 -22.29 6.13 10.03
N GLU A 834 -21.29 6.99 10.12
CA GLU A 834 -21.38 8.29 10.78
C GLU A 834 -20.81 9.37 9.86
N THR A 835 -21.56 10.41 9.53
CA THR A 835 -21.06 11.53 8.70
C THR A 835 -21.54 12.87 9.24
N GLU A 836 -20.69 13.88 9.07
CA GLU A 836 -21.01 15.29 9.35
C GLU A 836 -21.27 16.10 8.07
N ASP A 837 -21.17 15.47 6.90
CA ASP A 837 -21.36 16.08 5.58
C ASP A 837 -22.85 16.00 5.16
N PRO A 838 -23.52 17.13 4.83
CA PRO A 838 -24.94 17.14 4.49
C PRO A 838 -25.27 16.45 3.16
N ASP A 839 -24.32 16.38 2.22
CA ASP A 839 -24.54 15.83 0.89
C ASP A 839 -24.24 14.31 0.89
N GLU A 840 -23.22 13.86 1.63
CA GLU A 840 -23.08 12.44 1.95
C GLU A 840 -24.30 11.93 2.74
N ALA A 841 -24.77 12.69 3.74
CA ALA A 841 -25.92 12.31 4.56
C ALA A 841 -27.20 12.10 3.73
N GLU A 842 -27.47 12.93 2.71
CA GLU A 842 -28.59 12.71 1.79
C GLU A 842 -28.34 11.56 0.81
N GLY A 843 -27.10 11.40 0.31
CA GLY A 843 -26.69 10.28 -0.54
C GLY A 843 -26.78 8.90 0.14
N TRP A 844 -26.61 8.85 1.46
CA TRP A 844 -26.73 7.64 2.28
C TRP A 844 -28.17 7.23 2.60
N LEU A 845 -29.17 8.10 2.40
CA LEU A 845 -30.56 7.71 2.62
C LEU A 845 -31.03 6.70 1.57
N PRO A 846 -31.93 5.76 1.90
CA PRO A 846 -32.34 4.73 0.95
C PRO A 846 -33.06 5.33 -0.26
N GLY A 847 -32.57 5.01 -1.46
CA GLY A 847 -32.91 5.67 -2.73
C GLY A 847 -31.89 6.73 -3.19
N GLY A 848 -30.90 7.07 -2.35
CA GLY A 848 -29.72 7.84 -2.73
C GLY A 848 -28.66 6.99 -3.43
N ILE A 849 -27.69 7.68 -4.04
CA ILE A 849 -26.63 7.06 -4.85
C ILE A 849 -25.70 6.23 -3.96
N LEU A 850 -25.06 6.84 -2.94
CA LEU A 850 -24.11 6.15 -2.05
C LEU A 850 -24.69 4.89 -1.40
N HIS A 851 -25.97 4.95 -0.98
CA HIS A 851 -26.70 3.80 -0.46
C HIS A 851 -26.81 2.65 -1.47
N THR A 852 -27.14 2.96 -2.71
CA THR A 852 -27.31 1.95 -3.79
C THR A 852 -25.95 1.38 -4.19
N ASP A 853 -24.95 2.25 -4.32
CA ASP A 853 -23.57 1.94 -4.66
C ASP A 853 -22.95 0.99 -3.62
N LEU A 854 -23.14 1.25 -2.32
CA LEU A 854 -22.66 0.38 -1.23
C LEU A 854 -23.31 -1.00 -1.25
N LEU A 855 -24.61 -1.11 -1.57
CA LEU A 855 -25.27 -2.42 -1.67
C LEU A 855 -24.68 -3.27 -2.81
N VAL A 856 -24.28 -2.66 -3.93
CA VAL A 856 -23.60 -3.38 -5.02
C VAL A 856 -22.17 -3.77 -4.63
N LEU A 857 -21.42 -2.90 -3.95
CA LEU A 857 -20.09 -3.25 -3.44
C LEU A 857 -20.15 -4.37 -2.39
N LEU A 858 -21.11 -4.35 -1.46
CA LEU A 858 -21.35 -5.43 -0.50
C LEU A 858 -21.73 -6.74 -1.21
N ARG A 859 -22.48 -6.68 -2.32
CA ARG A 859 -22.83 -7.85 -3.13
C ARG A 859 -21.62 -8.55 -3.76
N VAL A 860 -20.57 -7.81 -4.12
CA VAL A 860 -19.32 -8.37 -4.65
C VAL A 860 -18.34 -8.74 -3.52
N TYR A 861 -18.33 -7.97 -2.43
CA TYR A 861 -17.43 -8.20 -1.30
C TYR A 861 -17.92 -9.34 -0.39
N LEU A 862 -19.08 -9.19 0.25
CA LEU A 862 -19.66 -10.22 1.14
C LEU A 862 -20.31 -11.34 0.34
N GLY A 863 -21.06 -10.99 -0.71
CA GLY A 863 -21.92 -11.93 -1.44
C GLY A 863 -22.86 -12.66 -0.48
N TYR A 864 -22.96 -13.98 -0.63
CA TYR A 864 -23.80 -14.83 0.24
C TYR A 864 -23.13 -15.27 1.56
N ARG A 865 -21.95 -14.74 1.92
CA ARG A 865 -21.17 -15.19 3.09
C ARG A 865 -21.70 -14.66 4.43
N SER A 866 -22.28 -13.46 4.42
CA SER A 866 -22.81 -12.78 5.60
C SER A 866 -23.71 -11.63 5.14
N ASP A 867 -24.86 -11.47 5.79
CA ASP A 867 -25.74 -10.33 5.60
C ASP A 867 -25.18 -9.10 6.35
N ALA A 868 -25.55 -7.89 5.93
CA ALA A 868 -25.09 -6.67 6.58
C ALA A 868 -26.25 -5.71 6.89
N ARG A 869 -26.50 -5.50 8.18
CA ARG A 869 -27.49 -4.51 8.64
C ARG A 869 -26.88 -3.12 8.62
N LEU A 870 -27.53 -2.17 7.94
CA LEU A 870 -27.00 -0.83 7.70
C LEU A 870 -27.72 0.22 8.56
N ARG A 871 -26.95 1.03 9.31
CA ARG A 871 -27.42 2.20 10.06
C ARG A 871 -26.62 3.45 9.69
N LEU A 872 -27.23 4.62 9.86
CA LEU A 872 -26.62 5.93 9.66
C LEU A 872 -26.86 6.80 10.90
N THR A 873 -25.80 7.25 11.56
CA THR A 873 -25.85 8.27 12.62
C THR A 873 -25.49 9.62 12.01
N VAL A 874 -26.39 10.59 12.12
CA VAL A 874 -26.16 11.97 11.65
C VAL A 874 -26.42 12.98 12.76
N PRO A 875 -25.62 14.07 12.87
CA PRO A 875 -25.92 15.21 13.71
C PRO A 875 -27.28 15.83 13.39
N VAL A 876 -28.08 16.13 14.42
CA VAL A 876 -29.45 16.68 14.27
C VAL A 876 -29.46 18.02 13.51
N ARG A 877 -28.37 18.78 13.59
CA ARG A 877 -28.12 20.03 12.86
C ARG A 877 -28.17 19.90 11.31
N LEU A 878 -28.01 18.69 10.76
CA LEU A 878 -28.03 18.44 9.31
C LEU A 878 -29.43 18.04 8.78
N LEU A 879 -30.37 17.71 9.67
CA LEU A 879 -31.68 17.18 9.27
C LEU A 879 -32.61 18.30 8.75
N PRO A 880 -33.36 18.07 7.67
CA PRO A 880 -34.33 19.04 7.16
C PRO A 880 -35.52 19.19 8.11
N GLU A 881 -36.04 20.42 8.23
CA GLU A 881 -37.28 20.67 9.00
C GLU A 881 -38.47 19.88 8.41
N PRO A 882 -39.35 19.30 9.26
CA PRO A 882 -40.51 18.52 8.83
C PRO A 882 -41.60 19.40 8.17
N ARG A 883 -41.41 19.72 6.88
CA ARG A 883 -42.36 20.49 6.06
C ARG A 883 -42.91 19.63 4.92
N LEU A 884 -44.22 19.63 4.74
CA LEU A 884 -44.88 18.97 3.60
C LEU A 884 -44.72 19.82 2.33
N GLY A 885 -44.17 19.23 1.26
CA GLY A 885 -43.98 19.93 -0.02
C GLY A 885 -43.14 19.14 -1.02
N LYS A 886 -42.88 19.72 -2.20
CA LYS A 886 -42.06 19.12 -3.28
C LYS A 886 -40.53 19.26 -3.09
N GLY A 887 -40.07 19.67 -1.90
CA GLY A 887 -38.66 19.92 -1.59
C GLY A 887 -37.88 18.66 -1.17
N ARG A 888 -36.83 18.85 -0.36
CA ARG A 888 -36.01 17.77 0.25
C ARG A 888 -36.92 16.68 0.85
N ARG A 889 -36.71 15.42 0.43
CA ARG A 889 -37.61 14.30 0.77
C ARG A 889 -37.38 13.82 2.20
N ILE A 890 -38.43 13.85 3.01
CA ILE A 890 -38.39 13.39 4.41
C ILE A 890 -39.01 11.99 4.50
N GLN A 891 -38.24 11.04 5.02
CA GLN A 891 -38.66 9.65 5.12
C GLN A 891 -39.28 9.41 6.50
N LEU A 892 -40.58 9.06 6.53
CA LEU A 892 -41.31 8.76 7.76
C LEU A 892 -40.67 7.55 8.47
N GLY A 893 -40.56 7.61 9.81
CA GLY A 893 -39.86 6.57 10.59
C GLY A 893 -38.34 6.53 10.41
N ARG A 894 -37.74 7.45 9.62
CA ARG A 894 -36.29 7.57 9.41
C ARG A 894 -35.77 8.97 9.75
N THR A 895 -36.11 10.00 8.97
CA THR A 895 -35.54 11.36 9.10
C THR A 895 -36.53 12.42 9.60
N GLY A 896 -37.83 12.12 9.64
CA GLY A 896 -38.85 13.06 10.11
C GLY A 896 -38.87 13.24 11.64
N LEU A 897 -38.12 14.21 12.16
CA LEU A 897 -38.16 14.61 13.58
C LEU A 897 -39.15 15.76 13.80
N LEU A 898 -40.30 15.46 14.40
CA LEU A 898 -41.27 16.47 14.83
C LEU A 898 -40.66 17.39 15.90
N GLY A 899 -40.97 18.68 15.82
CA GLY A 899 -40.44 19.71 16.73
C GLY A 899 -39.08 20.30 16.35
N LEU A 900 -38.40 19.77 15.32
CA LEU A 900 -37.18 20.36 14.78
C LEU A 900 -37.45 21.73 14.14
N LYS A 901 -36.79 22.78 14.65
CA LYS A 901 -36.83 24.16 14.11
C LYS A 901 -35.42 24.73 14.06
N ALA A 902 -35.03 25.31 12.93
CA ALA A 902 -33.70 25.89 12.70
C ALA A 902 -32.53 24.96 13.15
N GLY A 903 -32.64 23.66 12.86
CA GLY A 903 -31.64 22.64 13.23
C GLY A 903 -31.56 22.31 14.73
N LYS A 904 -32.49 22.81 15.56
CA LYS A 904 -32.53 22.58 17.02
C LYS A 904 -33.81 21.85 17.44
N LEU A 905 -33.68 21.07 18.51
CA LEU A 905 -34.71 20.20 19.08
C LEU A 905 -34.84 20.47 20.58
N SER A 906 -36.06 20.44 21.13
CA SER A 906 -36.36 20.80 22.52
C SER A 906 -35.65 19.97 23.60
N ASN A 907 -35.19 18.77 23.25
CA ASN A 907 -34.68 17.78 24.20
C ASN A 907 -33.14 17.65 24.16
N ASN A 908 -32.41 18.65 23.67
CA ASN A 908 -30.93 18.70 23.57
C ASN A 908 -30.28 17.46 22.92
N ARG A 909 -30.99 16.76 22.03
CA ARG A 909 -30.47 15.57 21.35
C ARG A 909 -29.52 15.97 20.21
N GLU A 910 -28.26 15.55 20.32
CA GLU A 910 -27.20 15.95 19.39
C GLU A 910 -27.19 15.15 18.07
N SER A 911 -27.50 13.85 18.12
CA SER A 911 -27.48 12.94 16.97
C SER A 911 -28.69 12.03 16.85
N LEU A 912 -28.97 11.60 15.61
CA LEU A 912 -30.03 10.65 15.25
C LEU A 912 -29.41 9.44 14.53
N THR A 913 -29.63 8.23 15.05
CA THR A 913 -29.32 6.98 14.34
C THR A 913 -30.56 6.45 13.62
N VAL A 914 -30.42 6.26 12.31
CA VAL A 914 -31.45 5.85 11.35
C VAL A 914 -31.14 4.44 10.84
N ASN A 915 -32.17 3.61 10.63
CA ASN A 915 -32.01 2.29 10.01
C ASN A 915 -32.14 2.42 8.48
N LEU A 916 -31.05 2.21 7.75
CA LEU A 916 -31.02 2.30 6.29
C LEU A 916 -31.72 1.07 5.68
N GLY A 917 -31.27 -0.13 6.05
CA GLY A 917 -31.84 -1.39 5.58
C GLY A 917 -31.02 -2.61 6.02
N CYS A 918 -31.17 -3.70 5.27
CA CYS A 918 -30.27 -4.84 5.32
C CYS A 918 -29.81 -5.14 3.89
N TYR A 919 -28.51 -5.41 3.73
CA TYR A 919 -28.02 -6.22 2.62
C TYR A 919 -28.29 -7.69 2.97
N GLU A 920 -28.99 -8.39 2.10
CA GLU A 920 -29.24 -9.84 2.19
C GLU A 920 -28.62 -10.52 0.96
N GLY A 921 -27.77 -11.53 1.17
CA GLY A 921 -27.02 -12.15 0.07
C GLY A 921 -27.85 -13.13 -0.78
N LEU A 922 -28.82 -13.78 -0.16
CA LEU A 922 -29.76 -14.73 -0.76
C LEU A 922 -31.13 -14.58 -0.08
N HIS A 923 -32.22 -14.56 -0.85
CA HIS A 923 -33.56 -14.65 -0.27
C HIS A 923 -33.99 -16.12 -0.19
N TYR A 924 -34.37 -16.57 1.01
CA TYR A 924 -34.88 -17.92 1.22
C TYR A 924 -36.24 -18.11 0.55
N SER A 925 -36.37 -19.17 -0.24
CA SER A 925 -37.66 -19.66 -0.75
C SER A 925 -37.78 -21.15 -0.45
N ALA A 926 -38.87 -21.54 0.22
CA ALA A 926 -39.14 -22.93 0.53
C ALA A 926 -39.68 -23.64 -0.71
N GLN A 927 -38.84 -24.45 -1.36
CA GLN A 927 -39.26 -25.34 -2.43
C GLN A 927 -39.88 -26.62 -1.85
N GLN A 928 -40.74 -27.29 -2.63
CA GLN A 928 -41.19 -28.63 -2.30
C GLN A 928 -40.01 -29.62 -2.39
N PRO A 929 -39.98 -30.70 -1.57
CA PRO A 929 -38.92 -31.70 -1.66
C PRO A 929 -38.92 -32.34 -3.04
N SER A 930 -37.78 -32.28 -3.72
CA SER A 930 -37.52 -32.99 -4.97
C SER A 930 -37.42 -34.50 -4.73
N GLU A 931 -37.80 -35.30 -5.73
CA GLU A 931 -37.45 -36.73 -5.73
C GLU A 931 -35.92 -36.90 -5.80
N ASP A 932 -35.37 -37.76 -4.94
CA ASP A 932 -33.93 -38.06 -4.94
C ASP A 932 -33.53 -38.75 -6.25
N GLY A 933 -32.39 -38.35 -6.83
CA GLY A 933 -31.79 -39.07 -7.94
C GLY A 933 -31.38 -40.47 -7.51
N HIS A 934 -32.19 -41.48 -7.84
CA HIS A 934 -32.05 -42.89 -7.42
C HIS A 934 -30.86 -43.63 -8.08
N TYR A 935 -29.67 -43.00 -8.11
CA TYR A 935 -28.43 -43.63 -8.52
C TYR A 935 -28.02 -44.70 -7.51
N ARG A 936 -28.17 -45.97 -7.90
CA ARG A 936 -27.45 -47.06 -7.25
C ARG A 936 -25.99 -46.98 -7.70
N PHE A 937 -25.10 -46.78 -6.74
CA PHE A 937 -23.68 -47.05 -6.89
C PHE A 937 -23.49 -48.49 -6.42
N ASP A 938 -23.32 -49.41 -7.38
CA ASP A 938 -22.95 -50.81 -7.14
C ASP A 938 -21.44 -50.94 -6.87
#